data_AF-A0A4R6KFB9-F1
#
_entry.id   AF-A0A4R6KFB9-F1
#
_cell.length_a   1.000
_cell.length_b   1.000
_cell.length_c   1.000
_cell.angle_alpha   90.00
_cell.angle_beta   90.00
_cell.angle_gamma   90.00
#
_symmetry.space_group_name_H-M   'P 1'
#
loop_
_entity.id
_entity.type
_entity.pdbx_description
1 polymer ?
#
loop_
_entity_poly.entity_id
_entity_poly.type
_entity_poly.pdbx_seq_one_letter_code
_entity_poly.pdbx_strand_id
1 'polypeptide(L)'
;MEQEAPAGWEFFDSVDFPTDHIDDPMGRPRVRHVVTAVVVGHEGAAWLPRLSEALWALNPRPDRLIAVDTGSTDETAELLAAMPGVEPVVSVSARTGFGMAVARGLETHGFAPIPSAVGPYGDDGHMPVVEWLWLLHDDCAPAPKALEKLLLQATMSPNTGVWGPKLRLWPRDRELLEVGVTTSLGGRRDTGIENGELDQGQHDQPRNVLAVSSAGMLVRRDVWEALHGFDPRLPMFRDDIDFGWRASRAGYQVGVAPDAVVYHAQAAATGERALAGTRRHAYQLDRAHAYYTVLANAPGKLLPLLILRFLLGTVMRSIWFLLGKTPSGAVDEWTALLGTLLAGGWTQARKNRRSLDQVPYDDIKGLFSRSVHALRHNLEETTSTISERIREAWADEPEEQVVTTARRAKSTARVAVDQPRWRRQLIRRPFLIAWVVLAIGALIAARDLIGGGVLRSNLLLPAQENLAALWHAAASAPPGVTPPAWLAQFWAFSTVMFGPTGAVNVLLLGAVPLAGLAAWALLRAFVVDRVARAWGASAYGLAVFTNGAITQGRIGTCVAAIVLPLLGAAVHTVARRRRVVVQGSWRAAWFAGICLAVLFAFTPALALLVSVILVLGAVLGLGWRRQGRQLVFSVVLGLLLVLPWTLELVQHPSKLGQEAGGPPTAAIGPGDSLPHLLTGTPVGAPVPWWFVVPLILVALVSLLRQSRQRYELVGWFAALAGLAATLVASRLGGGSGPLMFLMTAGWIITVAVAWDSVGKSTEIIVQGVLGIVLLTTVVTAGFWLVRGTDGPLWRGPAQDLPAYLVASQDPPDNQSILVVRKAPEGQMRFSLVKNGGPRMGALEAAPTAAQTKPLTDVLSTLGGGGSGEEGRQLAGLAIDYVYLPGPVDPTLQSTLDSLPGLTRASANDGDASWLVDRSKVKGQTPLVDQTHTVWRVLGLIGWILALIFCLPTVRRTVAVPQGTHARRER
;
A
#
# COMPACT_ATOMS: atom_id res chain seq x y z
N MET A 1 19.34 -58.75 4.18
CA MET A 1 19.60 -57.30 4.11
C MET A 1 18.44 -56.62 4.79
N GLU A 2 18.63 -56.25 6.05
CA GLU A 2 17.73 -55.37 6.78
C GLU A 2 17.61 -54.05 5.99
N GLN A 3 16.38 -53.68 5.64
CA GLN A 3 16.10 -52.36 5.08
C GLN A 3 15.83 -51.41 6.24
N GLU A 4 16.74 -50.46 6.42
CA GLU A 4 16.60 -49.33 7.34
C GLU A 4 15.26 -48.61 7.04
N ALA A 5 14.37 -48.59 8.05
CA ALA A 5 13.19 -47.74 8.04
C ALA A 5 13.63 -46.26 8.01
N PRO A 6 12.97 -45.39 7.22
CA PRO A 6 13.40 -44.00 7.10
C PRO A 6 13.36 -43.27 8.45
N ALA A 7 14.46 -42.59 8.78
CA ALA A 7 14.63 -41.79 9.97
C ALA A 7 13.50 -40.74 10.10
N GLY A 8 12.57 -40.98 11.02
CA GLY A 8 11.40 -40.13 11.27
C GLY A 8 10.28 -40.80 12.06
N TRP A 9 10.26 -42.14 12.14
CA TRP A 9 9.21 -42.93 12.81
C TRP A 9 9.58 -43.36 14.25
N GLU A 10 10.83 -43.18 14.67
CA GLU A 10 11.36 -43.65 15.97
C GLU A 10 10.79 -42.93 17.22
N PHE A 11 9.95 -41.90 17.07
CA PHE A 11 9.46 -41.12 18.21
C PHE A 11 8.22 -41.73 18.91
N PHE A 12 7.54 -42.71 18.31
CA PHE A 12 6.25 -43.20 18.82
C PHE A 12 6.31 -44.57 19.55
N ASP A 13 7.51 -45.09 19.82
CA ASP A 13 7.71 -46.44 20.37
C ASP A 13 7.65 -46.56 21.90
N SER A 14 7.52 -45.47 22.64
CA SER A 14 7.35 -45.57 24.10
C SER A 14 5.86 -45.50 24.46
N VAL A 15 5.18 -46.64 24.46
CA VAL A 15 4.29 -47.20 25.51
C VAL A 15 3.65 -48.46 24.91
N ASP A 16 4.04 -49.63 25.44
CA ASP A 16 3.42 -50.92 25.14
C ASP A 16 2.04 -51.01 25.82
N PHE A 17 0.98 -51.17 25.02
CA PHE A 17 -0.29 -51.71 25.49
C PHE A 17 -0.74 -52.84 24.54
N PRO A 18 -1.23 -53.98 25.07
CA PRO A 18 -1.68 -55.10 24.25
C PRO A 18 -2.87 -54.71 23.36
N THR A 19 -2.84 -55.11 22.09
CA THR A 19 -3.58 -54.50 20.98
C THR A 19 -4.89 -55.18 20.55
N ASP A 20 -5.43 -56.13 21.31
CA ASP A 20 -6.69 -56.79 20.90
C ASP A 20 -7.94 -56.36 21.70
N HIS A 21 -7.76 -55.59 22.77
CA HIS A 21 -8.85 -55.13 23.64
C HIS A 21 -8.56 -53.70 24.11
N ILE A 22 -9.27 -52.71 23.56
CA ILE A 22 -9.22 -51.34 24.10
C ILE A 22 -9.99 -51.35 25.42
N ASP A 23 -9.28 -51.65 26.51
CA ASP A 23 -9.85 -51.62 27.85
C ASP A 23 -10.20 -50.17 28.21
N ASP A 24 -11.49 -49.92 28.47
CA ASP A 24 -11.96 -48.63 28.95
C ASP A 24 -11.49 -48.43 30.41
N PRO A 25 -10.66 -47.42 30.71
CA PRO A 25 -10.23 -47.13 32.08
C PRO A 25 -11.40 -46.74 33.00
N MET A 26 -12.59 -46.43 32.45
CA MET A 26 -13.81 -46.15 33.20
C MET A 26 -14.71 -47.38 33.47
N GLY A 27 -14.31 -48.58 33.05
CA GLY A 27 -15.02 -49.83 33.36
C GLY A 27 -16.35 -50.04 32.61
N ARG A 28 -16.55 -49.41 31.44
CA ARG A 28 -17.71 -49.66 30.57
C ARG A 28 -17.59 -51.04 29.88
N PRO A 29 -18.71 -51.64 29.45
CA PRO A 29 -18.69 -52.89 28.70
C PRO A 29 -17.79 -52.77 27.45
N ARG A 30 -16.92 -53.76 27.25
CA ARG A 30 -15.99 -53.80 26.11
C ARG A 30 -16.76 -53.75 24.79
N VAL A 31 -16.34 -52.87 23.88
CA VAL A 31 -16.95 -52.66 22.56
C VAL A 31 -15.98 -53.17 21.49
N ARG A 32 -16.48 -53.89 20.50
CA ARG A 32 -15.70 -54.26 19.32
C ARG A 32 -15.86 -53.19 18.25
N HIS A 33 -14.76 -52.61 17.80
CA HIS A 33 -14.76 -51.67 16.67
C HIS A 33 -14.51 -52.40 15.36
N VAL A 34 -15.26 -52.00 14.33
CA VAL A 34 -15.11 -52.47 12.95
C VAL A 34 -14.89 -51.25 12.06
N VAL A 35 -13.85 -51.26 11.23
CA VAL A 35 -13.46 -50.11 10.41
C VAL A 35 -13.44 -50.47 8.93
N THR A 36 -14.25 -49.79 8.13
CA THR A 36 -14.14 -49.76 6.67
C THR A 36 -13.41 -48.49 6.25
N ALA A 37 -12.19 -48.63 5.72
CA ALA A 37 -11.45 -47.53 5.11
C ALA A 37 -11.89 -47.33 3.66
N VAL A 38 -12.16 -46.09 3.26
CA VAL A 38 -12.48 -45.71 1.88
C VAL A 38 -11.45 -44.71 1.37
N VAL A 39 -10.68 -45.11 0.35
CA VAL A 39 -9.69 -44.28 -0.32
C VAL A 39 -10.27 -43.81 -1.65
N VAL A 40 -10.30 -42.49 -1.88
CA VAL A 40 -10.72 -41.92 -3.18
C VAL A 40 -9.51 -41.31 -3.89
N GLY A 41 -9.26 -41.76 -5.12
CA GLY A 41 -8.16 -41.29 -5.96
C GLY A 41 -8.61 -40.45 -7.16
N HIS A 42 -7.83 -39.42 -7.47
CA HIS A 42 -7.94 -38.62 -8.68
C HIS A 42 -6.60 -38.00 -9.08
N GLU A 43 -5.97 -38.47 -10.17
CA GLU A 43 -4.63 -37.99 -10.59
C GLU A 43 -3.64 -37.98 -9.40
N GLY A 44 -3.65 -39.08 -8.65
CA GLY A 44 -3.00 -39.26 -7.36
C GLY A 44 -1.69 -40.05 -7.41
N ALA A 45 -1.21 -40.44 -8.60
CA ALA A 45 -0.10 -41.39 -8.75
C ALA A 45 1.18 -40.99 -7.99
N ALA A 46 1.43 -39.68 -7.80
CA ALA A 46 2.58 -39.18 -7.07
C ALA A 46 2.54 -39.44 -5.55
N TRP A 47 1.36 -39.65 -4.96
CA TRP A 47 1.18 -39.78 -3.50
C TRP A 47 0.74 -41.18 -3.06
N LEU A 48 0.02 -41.91 -3.93
CA LEU A 48 -0.53 -43.23 -3.64
C LEU A 48 0.48 -44.29 -3.14
N PRO A 49 1.72 -44.38 -3.65
CA PRO A 49 2.69 -45.37 -3.14
C PRO A 49 2.93 -45.23 -1.64
N ARG A 50 3.09 -44.00 -1.15
CA ARG A 50 3.34 -43.75 0.27
C ARG A 50 2.06 -43.84 1.11
N LEU A 51 0.88 -43.58 0.54
CA LEU A 51 -0.39 -43.93 1.20
C LEU A 51 -0.50 -45.45 1.38
N SER A 52 -0.17 -46.24 0.36
CA SER A 52 -0.21 -47.71 0.43
C SER A 52 0.75 -48.25 1.49
N GLU A 53 1.99 -47.73 1.55
CA GLU A 53 2.95 -48.06 2.61
C GLU A 53 2.42 -47.69 4.00
N ALA A 54 1.84 -46.49 4.15
CA ALA A 54 1.27 -46.03 5.41
C ALA A 54 0.11 -46.92 5.88
N LEU A 55 -0.81 -47.30 4.98
CA LEU A 55 -1.91 -48.21 5.28
C LEU A 55 -1.42 -49.61 5.70
N TRP A 56 -0.37 -50.11 5.05
CA TRP A 56 0.22 -51.40 5.40
C TRP A 56 0.91 -51.39 6.77
N ALA A 57 1.51 -50.26 7.14
CA ALA A 57 2.19 -50.06 8.42
C ALA A 57 1.23 -49.82 9.60
N LEU A 58 -0.08 -49.67 9.37
CA LEU A 58 -1.05 -49.45 10.44
C LEU A 58 -1.13 -50.62 11.41
N ASN A 59 -1.29 -50.29 12.69
CA ASN A 59 -1.61 -51.23 13.75
C ASN A 59 -2.62 -50.58 14.73
N PRO A 60 -3.90 -51.02 14.79
CA PRO A 60 -4.51 -52.06 13.95
C PRO A 60 -4.73 -51.56 12.52
N ARG A 61 -4.93 -52.51 11.58
CA ARG A 61 -5.34 -52.23 10.19
C ARG A 61 -6.86 -52.11 10.10
N PRO A 62 -7.40 -51.40 9.09
CA PRO A 62 -8.85 -51.42 8.83
C PRO A 62 -9.30 -52.83 8.44
N ASP A 63 -10.48 -53.25 8.91
CA ASP A 63 -11.08 -54.56 8.60
C ASP A 63 -11.41 -54.70 7.11
N ARG A 64 -11.72 -53.59 6.45
CA ARG A 64 -12.02 -53.55 5.03
C ARG A 64 -11.44 -52.31 4.38
N LEU A 65 -10.91 -52.44 3.17
CA LEU A 65 -10.36 -51.34 2.38
C LEU A 65 -11.07 -51.26 1.03
N ILE A 66 -11.76 -50.16 0.77
CA ILE A 66 -12.44 -49.87 -0.50
C ILE A 66 -11.68 -48.73 -1.19
N ALA A 67 -11.30 -48.93 -2.45
CA ALA A 67 -10.71 -47.90 -3.28
C ALA A 67 -11.67 -47.47 -4.39
N VAL A 68 -11.80 -46.16 -4.60
CA VAL A 68 -12.62 -45.57 -5.65
C VAL A 68 -11.76 -44.66 -6.51
N ASP A 69 -11.64 -44.99 -7.80
CA ASP A 69 -11.01 -44.12 -8.79
C ASP A 69 -12.04 -43.18 -9.41
N THR A 70 -11.76 -41.88 -9.42
CA THR A 70 -12.64 -40.86 -10.01
C THR A 70 -12.18 -40.50 -11.42
N GLY A 71 -12.03 -41.48 -12.29
CA GLY A 71 -11.78 -41.29 -13.71
C GLY A 71 -10.40 -40.69 -13.99
N SER A 72 -9.38 -41.19 -13.29
CA SER A 72 -8.00 -40.76 -13.47
C SER A 72 -7.45 -41.21 -14.83
N THR A 73 -6.54 -40.41 -15.40
CA THR A 73 -5.88 -40.73 -16.68
C THR A 73 -4.41 -41.15 -16.53
N ASP A 74 -3.88 -41.08 -15.32
CA ASP A 74 -2.53 -41.52 -14.94
C ASP A 74 -2.57 -42.93 -14.32
N GLU A 75 -1.44 -43.36 -13.73
CA GLU A 75 -1.27 -44.69 -13.10
C GLU A 75 -2.10 -44.85 -11.79
N THR A 76 -2.93 -43.88 -11.40
CA THR A 76 -3.71 -43.89 -10.15
C THR A 76 -4.58 -45.14 -10.02
N ALA A 77 -5.32 -45.51 -11.07
CA ALA A 77 -6.22 -46.66 -11.02
C ALA A 77 -5.47 -47.99 -10.82
N GLU A 78 -4.30 -48.14 -11.47
CA GLU A 78 -3.44 -49.31 -11.33
C GLU A 78 -2.83 -49.40 -9.92
N LEU A 79 -2.36 -48.26 -9.40
CA LEU A 79 -1.80 -48.16 -8.05
C LEU A 79 -2.83 -48.44 -6.95
N LEU A 80 -4.08 -47.98 -7.13
CA LEU A 80 -5.17 -48.32 -6.22
C LEU A 80 -5.48 -49.82 -6.24
N ALA A 81 -5.47 -50.45 -7.41
CA ALA A 81 -5.74 -51.89 -7.56
C ALA A 81 -4.60 -52.77 -7.00
N ALA A 82 -3.38 -52.24 -6.94
CA ALA A 82 -2.21 -52.92 -6.37
C ALA A 82 -2.14 -52.85 -4.83
N MET A 83 -3.02 -52.09 -4.16
CA MET A 83 -2.99 -51.96 -2.71
C MET A 83 -3.31 -53.29 -2.01
N PRO A 84 -2.52 -53.73 -1.02
CA PRO A 84 -2.79 -54.98 -0.31
C PRO A 84 -4.12 -54.95 0.45
N GLY A 85 -4.96 -55.97 0.23
CA GLY A 85 -6.24 -56.12 0.94
C GLY A 85 -7.36 -55.20 0.46
N VAL A 86 -7.18 -54.51 -0.67
CA VAL A 86 -8.20 -53.67 -1.28
C VAL A 86 -9.27 -54.52 -1.98
N GLU A 87 -10.52 -54.11 -1.84
CA GLU A 87 -11.64 -54.61 -2.67
C GLU A 87 -11.46 -54.20 -4.15
N PRO A 88 -12.09 -54.87 -5.12
CA PRO A 88 -11.99 -54.50 -6.53
C PRO A 88 -12.31 -53.02 -6.76
N VAL A 89 -11.36 -52.25 -7.30
CA VAL A 89 -11.49 -50.78 -7.41
C VAL A 89 -12.77 -50.36 -8.15
N VAL A 90 -13.53 -49.43 -7.58
CA VAL A 90 -14.71 -48.84 -8.22
C VAL A 90 -14.29 -47.64 -9.05
N SER A 91 -14.50 -47.69 -10.36
CA SER A 91 -14.25 -46.55 -11.25
C SER A 91 -15.52 -45.73 -11.48
N VAL A 92 -15.45 -44.42 -11.25
CA VAL A 92 -16.53 -43.45 -11.50
C VAL A 92 -16.06 -42.31 -12.41
N SER A 93 -16.99 -41.47 -12.88
CA SER A 93 -16.65 -40.33 -13.74
C SER A 93 -15.77 -39.30 -13.02
N ALA A 94 -14.86 -38.65 -13.74
CA ALA A 94 -14.06 -37.51 -13.25
C ALA A 94 -14.85 -36.26 -12.83
N ARG A 95 -16.16 -36.22 -13.07
CA ARG A 95 -17.07 -35.16 -12.55
C ARG A 95 -17.66 -35.50 -11.18
N THR A 96 -17.39 -36.70 -10.67
CA THR A 96 -17.93 -37.19 -9.40
C THR A 96 -17.13 -36.56 -8.27
N GLY A 97 -17.79 -35.79 -7.42
CA GLY A 97 -17.15 -35.22 -6.23
C GLY A 97 -16.79 -36.29 -5.19
N PHE A 98 -15.90 -35.94 -4.25
CA PHE A 98 -15.37 -36.86 -3.24
C PHE A 98 -16.47 -37.63 -2.50
N GLY A 99 -17.46 -36.93 -1.95
CA GLY A 99 -18.53 -37.57 -1.19
C GLY A 99 -19.43 -38.51 -2.01
N MET A 100 -19.65 -38.20 -3.29
CA MET A 100 -20.39 -39.10 -4.18
C MET A 100 -19.54 -40.33 -4.55
N ALA A 101 -18.22 -40.18 -4.69
CA ALA A 101 -17.32 -41.30 -4.92
C ALA A 101 -17.33 -42.26 -3.72
N VAL A 102 -17.29 -41.74 -2.48
CA VAL A 102 -17.45 -42.53 -1.26
C VAL A 102 -18.78 -43.29 -1.27
N ALA A 103 -19.90 -42.60 -1.55
CA ALA A 103 -21.21 -43.23 -1.61
C ALA A 103 -21.26 -44.37 -2.65
N ARG A 104 -20.68 -44.17 -3.85
CA ARG A 104 -20.60 -45.21 -4.89
C ARG A 104 -19.76 -46.41 -4.45
N GLY A 105 -18.62 -46.18 -3.80
CA GLY A 105 -17.81 -47.27 -3.26
C GLY A 105 -18.57 -48.14 -2.27
N LEU A 106 -19.33 -47.50 -1.37
CA LEU A 106 -20.16 -48.18 -0.37
C LEU A 106 -21.37 -48.89 -1.00
N GLU A 107 -22.00 -48.31 -2.04
CA GLU A 107 -23.09 -48.94 -2.79
C GLU A 107 -22.62 -50.20 -3.52
N THR A 108 -21.47 -50.16 -4.20
CA THR A 108 -20.96 -51.27 -5.04
C THR A 108 -20.53 -52.47 -4.22
N HIS A 109 -19.74 -52.26 -3.17
CA HIS A 109 -19.20 -53.34 -2.35
C HIS A 109 -20.13 -53.77 -1.22
N GLY A 110 -21.27 -53.09 -1.10
CA GLY A 110 -22.22 -53.21 -0.02
C GLY A 110 -21.65 -52.68 1.28
N PHE A 111 -22.44 -51.87 1.99
CA PHE A 111 -22.22 -51.61 3.41
C PHE A 111 -22.76 -52.82 4.20
N ALA A 112 -22.27 -54.03 3.88
CA ALA A 112 -22.74 -55.25 4.53
C ALA A 112 -22.51 -55.10 6.05
N PRO A 113 -23.52 -55.30 6.90
CA PRO A 113 -23.27 -55.48 8.32
C PRO A 113 -22.23 -56.58 8.45
N ILE A 114 -21.16 -56.38 9.21
CA ILE A 114 -20.44 -57.55 9.70
C ILE A 114 -21.49 -58.31 10.52
N PRO A 115 -21.73 -59.62 10.28
CA PRO A 115 -22.78 -60.34 10.97
C PRO A 115 -22.67 -60.13 12.48
N SER A 116 -23.49 -59.25 13.03
CA SER A 116 -23.84 -59.32 14.43
C SER A 116 -24.69 -60.57 14.53
N ALA A 117 -24.22 -61.53 15.31
CA ALA A 117 -25.02 -62.65 15.74
C ALA A 117 -26.23 -62.10 16.50
N VAL A 118 -27.33 -61.84 15.78
CA VAL A 118 -28.62 -61.54 16.40
C VAL A 118 -29.28 -62.87 16.72
N GLY A 119 -29.14 -63.30 17.97
CA GLY A 119 -30.13 -64.14 18.65
C GLY A 119 -30.98 -63.26 19.60
N PRO A 120 -32.29 -63.52 19.80
CA PRO A 120 -33.18 -62.59 20.52
C PRO A 120 -33.12 -62.62 22.06
N TYR A 121 -32.30 -63.45 22.71
CA TYR A 121 -32.10 -63.49 24.18
C TYR A 121 -30.79 -64.23 24.51
N GLY A 122 -30.05 -63.82 25.54
CA GLY A 122 -29.18 -64.73 26.31
C GLY A 122 -27.82 -64.20 26.79
N ASP A 123 -27.48 -64.55 28.04
CA ASP A 123 -26.31 -64.24 28.88
C ASP A 123 -24.90 -64.62 28.34
N ASP A 124 -24.68 -64.74 27.03
CA ASP A 124 -23.48 -65.44 26.49
C ASP A 124 -22.34 -64.53 25.98
N GLY A 125 -22.00 -63.46 26.71
CA GLY A 125 -20.68 -62.81 26.60
C GLY A 125 -20.29 -62.18 25.24
N HIS A 126 -21.24 -61.80 24.39
CA HIS A 126 -20.95 -61.13 23.10
C HIS A 126 -20.91 -59.61 23.24
N MET A 127 -19.78 -59.00 22.84
CA MET A 127 -19.52 -57.56 22.96
C MET A 127 -20.32 -56.73 21.95
N PRO A 128 -20.87 -55.55 22.32
CA PRO A 128 -21.48 -54.61 21.38
C PRO A 128 -20.49 -54.22 20.27
N VAL A 129 -20.97 -54.18 19.02
CA VAL A 129 -20.16 -53.82 17.84
C VAL A 129 -20.49 -52.40 17.40
N VAL A 130 -19.46 -51.59 17.14
CA VAL A 130 -19.61 -50.25 16.55
C VAL A 130 -18.85 -50.19 15.23
N GLU A 131 -19.58 -49.90 14.16
CA GLU A 131 -19.05 -49.81 12.81
C GLU A 131 -18.66 -48.37 12.46
N TRP A 132 -17.47 -48.22 11.88
CA TRP A 132 -16.85 -46.96 11.51
C TRP A 132 -16.46 -46.93 10.03
N LEU A 133 -16.59 -45.76 9.44
CA LEU A 133 -16.14 -45.42 8.10
C LEU A 133 -14.91 -44.49 8.22
N TRP A 134 -13.76 -44.89 7.71
CA TRP A 134 -12.56 -44.07 7.71
C TRP A 134 -12.25 -43.54 6.31
N LEU A 135 -12.40 -42.24 6.14
CA LEU A 135 -12.27 -41.57 4.85
C LEU A 135 -10.83 -41.09 4.64
N LEU A 136 -10.26 -41.42 3.49
CA LEU A 136 -8.88 -41.07 3.14
C LEU A 136 -8.82 -40.50 1.73
N HIS A 137 -8.04 -39.43 1.57
CA HIS A 137 -7.68 -38.91 0.26
C HIS A 137 -6.43 -39.63 -0.26
N ASP A 138 -6.22 -39.59 -1.56
CA ASP A 138 -5.01 -40.11 -2.23
C ASP A 138 -3.71 -39.37 -1.84
N ASP A 139 -3.80 -38.11 -1.42
CA ASP A 139 -2.69 -37.24 -1.05
C ASP A 139 -2.47 -37.15 0.48
N CYS A 140 -2.79 -38.25 1.17
CA CYS A 140 -2.64 -38.41 2.61
C CYS A 140 -1.79 -39.63 2.97
N ALA A 141 -1.12 -39.59 4.12
CA ALA A 141 -0.42 -40.74 4.71
C ALA A 141 -0.64 -40.76 6.23
N PRO A 142 -1.41 -41.73 6.76
CA PRO A 142 -1.55 -41.93 8.20
C PRO A 142 -0.25 -42.39 8.89
N ALA A 143 -0.01 -41.96 10.13
CA ALA A 143 1.02 -42.56 10.99
C ALA A 143 0.60 -43.97 11.46
N PRO A 144 1.51 -44.86 11.95
CA PRO A 144 1.19 -46.28 12.16
C PRO A 144 0.11 -46.49 13.21
N LYS A 145 0.12 -45.63 14.24
CA LYS A 145 -0.82 -45.65 15.36
C LYS A 145 -2.04 -44.75 15.14
N ALA A 146 -2.20 -44.15 13.94
CA ALA A 146 -3.26 -43.16 13.71
C ALA A 146 -4.66 -43.77 13.93
N LEU A 147 -4.91 -44.97 13.39
CA LEU A 147 -6.19 -45.65 13.56
C LEU A 147 -6.41 -46.09 15.03
N GLU A 148 -5.38 -46.64 15.67
CA GLU A 148 -5.40 -46.99 17.10
C GLU A 148 -5.85 -45.81 17.96
N LYS A 149 -5.23 -44.62 17.78
CA LYS A 149 -5.54 -43.43 18.56
C LYS A 149 -6.94 -42.86 18.27
N LEU A 150 -7.43 -42.98 17.03
CA LEU A 150 -8.81 -42.61 16.71
C LEU A 150 -9.82 -43.52 17.43
N LEU A 151 -9.61 -44.84 17.40
CA LEU A 151 -10.48 -45.82 18.04
C LEU A 151 -10.43 -45.72 19.57
N LEU A 152 -9.26 -45.41 20.14
CA LEU A 152 -9.12 -45.14 21.57
C LEU A 152 -10.02 -43.97 21.99
N GLN A 153 -9.99 -42.85 21.26
CA GLN A 153 -10.84 -41.70 21.56
C GLN A 153 -12.33 -42.02 21.37
N ALA A 154 -12.66 -42.81 20.35
CA ALA A 154 -14.02 -43.31 20.12
C ALA A 154 -14.54 -44.17 21.29
N THR A 155 -13.67 -44.96 21.91
CA THR A 155 -14.00 -45.77 23.09
C THR A 155 -14.25 -44.87 24.31
N MET A 156 -13.39 -43.86 24.52
CA MET A 156 -13.49 -42.93 25.66
C MET A 156 -14.74 -42.03 25.59
N SER A 157 -15.16 -41.61 24.39
CA SER A 157 -16.33 -40.75 24.20
C SER A 157 -17.36 -41.35 23.21
N PRO A 158 -18.24 -42.26 23.66
CA PRO A 158 -19.23 -42.94 22.81
C PRO A 158 -20.26 -42.02 22.16
N ASN A 159 -20.47 -40.82 22.70
CA ASN A 159 -21.39 -39.82 22.17
C ASN A 159 -20.84 -39.06 20.95
N THR A 160 -19.54 -39.23 20.64
CA THR A 160 -18.90 -38.60 19.49
C THR A 160 -19.10 -39.46 18.25
N GLY A 161 -19.79 -38.89 17.26
CA GLY A 161 -20.14 -39.57 16.02
C GLY A 161 -19.09 -39.42 14.91
N VAL A 162 -18.22 -38.41 15.03
CA VAL A 162 -17.20 -38.09 14.03
C VAL A 162 -15.90 -37.75 14.74
N TRP A 163 -14.81 -38.40 14.34
CA TRP A 163 -13.45 -38.14 14.82
C TRP A 163 -12.54 -37.72 13.67
N GLY A 164 -11.68 -36.75 13.92
CA GLY A 164 -10.63 -36.36 12.98
C GLY A 164 -9.24 -36.39 13.61
N PRO A 165 -8.22 -36.73 12.82
CA PRO A 165 -6.83 -36.68 13.26
C PRO A 165 -6.29 -35.24 13.25
N LYS A 166 -5.13 -35.07 13.86
CA LYS A 166 -4.24 -33.93 13.63
C LYS A 166 -3.59 -34.06 12.25
N LEU A 167 -3.71 -33.01 11.44
CA LEU A 167 -3.11 -32.94 10.11
C LEU A 167 -1.80 -32.16 10.11
N ARG A 168 -0.77 -32.77 9.53
CA ARG A 168 0.54 -32.15 9.30
C ARG A 168 0.85 -32.04 7.81
N LEU A 169 1.63 -31.04 7.43
CA LEU A 169 1.96 -30.80 6.03
C LEU A 169 2.88 -31.89 5.50
N TRP A 170 2.53 -32.50 4.38
CA TRP A 170 3.44 -33.37 3.64
C TRP A 170 4.36 -32.51 2.74
N PRO A 171 5.69 -32.71 2.71
CA PRO A 171 6.53 -33.66 3.46
C PRO A 171 7.23 -33.02 4.67
N ARG A 172 6.63 -31.97 5.25
CA ARG A 172 7.20 -31.24 6.40
C ARG A 172 6.55 -31.73 7.69
N ASP A 173 7.15 -32.79 8.23
CA ASP A 173 6.53 -33.63 9.27
C ASP A 173 6.23 -32.95 10.63
N ARG A 174 6.65 -31.69 10.81
CA ARG A 174 6.37 -30.87 12.00
C ARG A 174 5.50 -29.65 11.73
N GLU A 175 5.19 -29.30 10.49
CA GLU A 175 4.35 -28.13 10.22
C GLU A 175 2.88 -28.53 10.34
N LEU A 176 2.13 -27.86 11.23
CA LEU A 176 0.72 -28.12 11.46
C LEU A 176 -0.11 -27.54 10.32
N LEU A 177 -1.05 -28.34 9.82
CA LEU A 177 -2.10 -27.86 8.93
C LEU A 177 -3.39 -27.60 9.70
N GLU A 178 -3.89 -28.62 10.39
CA GLU A 178 -5.24 -28.59 10.98
C GLU A 178 -5.31 -29.46 12.24
N VAL A 179 -6.03 -28.99 13.25
CA VAL A 179 -6.39 -29.76 14.46
C VAL A 179 -7.89 -29.55 14.70
N GLY A 180 -8.67 -30.05 13.74
CA GLY A 180 -10.06 -29.67 13.54
C GLY A 180 -10.23 -28.34 12.81
N VAL A 181 -11.44 -28.11 12.31
CA VAL A 181 -11.79 -26.94 11.51
C VAL A 181 -13.11 -26.35 11.95
N THR A 182 -13.19 -25.03 11.87
CA THR A 182 -14.42 -24.28 12.05
C THR A 182 -14.62 -23.28 10.92
N THR A 183 -15.80 -22.66 10.89
CA THR A 183 -16.13 -21.59 9.97
C THR A 183 -16.65 -20.39 10.71
N SER A 184 -16.43 -19.20 10.15
CA SER A 184 -17.18 -18.02 10.56
C SER A 184 -18.50 -17.94 9.79
N LEU A 185 -19.47 -17.21 10.33
CA LEU A 185 -20.68 -16.83 9.59
C LEU A 185 -20.40 -15.99 8.32
N GLY A 186 -19.16 -15.52 8.11
CA GLY A 186 -18.70 -14.92 6.86
C GLY A 186 -18.27 -15.93 5.78
N GLY A 187 -18.35 -17.24 6.04
CA GLY A 187 -17.84 -18.30 5.16
C GLY A 187 -16.31 -18.34 5.12
N ARG A 188 -15.63 -18.02 6.23
CA ARG A 188 -14.17 -18.13 6.35
C ARG A 188 -13.82 -19.46 7.02
N ARG A 189 -12.95 -20.28 6.43
CA ARG A 189 -12.34 -21.46 7.09
C ARG A 189 -11.41 -20.99 8.19
N ASP A 190 -11.45 -21.63 9.34
CA ASP A 190 -10.56 -21.33 10.44
C ASP A 190 -10.07 -22.63 11.07
N THR A 191 -8.77 -22.86 11.06
CA THR A 191 -8.12 -24.03 11.66
C THR A 191 -7.65 -23.74 13.08
N GLY A 192 -7.54 -22.45 13.45
CA GLY A 192 -6.91 -22.02 14.71
C GLY A 192 -5.39 -22.20 14.73
N ILE A 193 -4.78 -22.49 13.58
CA ILE A 193 -3.33 -22.71 13.40
C ILE A 193 -2.74 -21.53 12.62
N GLU A 194 -1.59 -21.01 13.06
CA GLU A 194 -0.86 -19.95 12.35
C GLU A 194 -0.10 -20.52 11.13
N ASN A 195 0.08 -19.70 10.08
CA ASN A 195 0.80 -20.14 8.88
C ASN A 195 2.25 -20.50 9.21
N GLY A 196 2.63 -21.77 8.99
CA GLY A 196 3.96 -22.29 9.31
C GLY A 196 4.17 -22.64 10.78
N GLU A 197 3.10 -22.72 11.58
CA GLU A 197 3.16 -23.17 12.97
C GLU A 197 3.72 -24.60 13.05
N LEU A 198 4.69 -24.81 13.96
CA LEU A 198 5.29 -26.11 14.18
C LEU A 198 4.59 -26.84 15.33
N ASP A 199 4.41 -28.15 15.18
CA ASP A 199 3.88 -29.03 16.22
C ASP A 199 4.91 -29.24 17.33
N GLN A 200 4.58 -28.70 18.51
CA GLN A 200 5.33 -28.77 19.76
C GLN A 200 4.45 -29.34 20.89
N GLY A 201 3.31 -29.96 20.53
CA GLY A 201 2.33 -30.51 21.48
C GLY A 201 1.32 -29.49 22.01
N GLN A 202 1.30 -28.28 21.47
CA GLN A 202 0.42 -27.18 21.92
C GLN A 202 -1.07 -27.43 21.65
N HIS A 203 -1.42 -28.40 20.79
CA HIS A 203 -2.80 -28.77 20.45
C HIS A 203 -3.13 -30.23 20.79
N ASP A 204 -2.45 -30.83 21.78
CA ASP A 204 -2.56 -32.27 22.11
C ASP A 204 -3.76 -32.62 23.02
N GLN A 205 -4.68 -31.67 23.22
CA GLN A 205 -5.87 -31.90 24.02
C GLN A 205 -7.06 -32.30 23.13
N PRO A 206 -7.70 -33.46 23.37
CA PRO A 206 -8.96 -33.80 22.71
C PRO A 206 -10.01 -32.73 22.97
N ARG A 207 -10.70 -32.31 21.91
CA ARG A 207 -11.71 -31.24 22.00
C ARG A 207 -12.82 -31.41 20.97
N ASN A 208 -13.97 -30.86 21.30
CA ASN A 208 -15.09 -30.76 20.37
C ASN A 208 -14.86 -29.59 19.40
N VAL A 209 -15.12 -29.85 18.12
CA VAL A 209 -14.95 -28.89 17.02
C VAL A 209 -16.20 -28.88 16.15
N LEU A 210 -16.32 -27.90 15.25
CA LEU A 210 -17.44 -27.87 14.32
C LEU A 210 -17.33 -29.00 13.27
N ALA A 211 -16.13 -29.21 12.74
CA ALA A 211 -15.86 -30.18 11.70
C ALA A 211 -14.40 -30.63 11.75
N VAL A 212 -14.10 -31.70 11.03
CA VAL A 212 -12.76 -32.23 10.80
C VAL A 212 -12.59 -32.46 9.31
N SER A 213 -11.36 -32.38 8.81
CA SER A 213 -11.08 -32.60 7.39
C SER A 213 -11.52 -34.00 6.96
N SER A 214 -12.06 -34.13 5.74
CA SER A 214 -12.36 -35.42 5.11
C SER A 214 -11.10 -36.27 4.86
N ALA A 215 -9.91 -35.64 4.88
CA ALA A 215 -8.61 -36.28 4.82
C ALA A 215 -8.25 -36.98 6.15
N GLY A 216 -8.85 -38.14 6.42
CA GLY A 216 -8.65 -38.91 7.66
C GLY A 216 -9.86 -38.95 8.59
N MET A 217 -11.04 -38.51 8.14
CA MET A 217 -12.26 -38.49 8.96
C MET A 217 -12.76 -39.89 9.29
N LEU A 218 -12.93 -40.20 10.57
CA LEU A 218 -13.56 -41.43 11.07
C LEU A 218 -15.01 -41.14 11.48
N VAL A 219 -15.98 -41.72 10.79
CA VAL A 219 -17.42 -41.45 10.97
C VAL A 219 -18.13 -42.73 11.41
N ARG A 220 -18.99 -42.64 12.42
CA ARG A 220 -19.81 -43.78 12.84
C ARG A 220 -20.88 -44.07 11.78
N ARG A 221 -21.10 -45.35 11.48
CA ARG A 221 -22.01 -45.78 10.40
C ARG A 221 -23.41 -45.19 10.51
N ASP A 222 -24.03 -45.28 11.68
CA ASP A 222 -25.37 -44.75 11.96
C ASP A 222 -25.45 -43.23 11.68
N VAL A 223 -24.40 -42.48 12.01
CA VAL A 223 -24.28 -41.05 11.74
C VAL A 223 -24.17 -40.78 10.25
N TRP A 224 -23.35 -41.55 9.54
CA TRP A 224 -23.22 -41.44 8.08
C TRP A 224 -24.56 -41.69 7.36
N GLU A 225 -25.28 -42.73 7.76
CA GLU A 225 -26.59 -43.10 7.20
C GLU A 225 -27.67 -42.06 7.56
N ALA A 226 -27.74 -41.63 8.83
CA ALA A 226 -28.71 -40.62 9.30
C ALA A 226 -28.52 -39.26 8.62
N LEU A 227 -27.28 -38.90 8.29
CA LEU A 227 -26.96 -37.65 7.59
C LEU A 227 -27.00 -37.79 6.06
N HIS A 228 -27.21 -39.00 5.53
CA HIS A 228 -27.12 -39.30 4.09
C HIS A 228 -25.78 -38.90 3.46
N GLY A 229 -24.67 -39.11 4.19
CA GLY A 229 -23.32 -38.77 3.73
C GLY A 229 -23.08 -37.28 3.48
N PHE A 230 -22.15 -36.95 2.59
CA PHE A 230 -21.85 -35.56 2.17
C PHE A 230 -22.92 -34.99 1.22
N ASP A 231 -23.07 -33.67 1.18
CA ASP A 231 -24.00 -33.03 0.23
C ASP A 231 -23.45 -33.09 -1.20
N PRO A 232 -24.18 -33.70 -2.17
CA PRO A 232 -23.76 -33.77 -3.57
C PRO A 232 -23.56 -32.40 -4.25
N ARG A 233 -24.10 -31.32 -3.68
CA ARG A 233 -23.88 -29.93 -4.17
C ARG A 233 -22.52 -29.36 -3.77
N LEU A 234 -21.76 -30.05 -2.92
CA LEU A 234 -20.41 -29.71 -2.50
C LEU A 234 -19.43 -30.79 -3.02
N PRO A 235 -19.17 -30.86 -4.33
CA PRO A 235 -18.31 -31.90 -4.90
C PRO A 235 -16.84 -31.78 -4.47
N MET A 236 -16.43 -30.60 -3.98
CA MET A 236 -15.06 -30.31 -3.58
C MET A 236 -15.04 -29.09 -2.66
N PHE A 237 -14.23 -29.10 -1.60
CA PHE A 237 -14.15 -28.05 -0.58
C PHE A 237 -15.45 -27.87 0.22
N ARG A 238 -15.32 -27.64 1.53
CA ARG A 238 -16.41 -27.30 2.47
C ARG A 238 -17.44 -28.39 2.69
N ASP A 239 -17.28 -29.54 2.08
CA ASP A 239 -18.02 -30.78 2.34
C ASP A 239 -17.77 -31.26 3.77
N ASP A 240 -16.52 -31.17 4.23
CA ASP A 240 -16.10 -31.37 5.63
C ASP A 240 -16.90 -30.53 6.64
N ILE A 241 -16.91 -29.20 6.45
CA ILE A 241 -17.59 -28.24 7.31
C ILE A 241 -19.11 -28.41 7.25
N ASP A 242 -19.66 -28.68 6.06
CA ASP A 242 -21.09 -28.92 5.90
C ASP A 242 -21.54 -30.18 6.64
N PHE A 243 -20.77 -31.26 6.53
CA PHE A 243 -21.06 -32.53 7.22
C PHE A 243 -20.99 -32.36 8.74
N GLY A 244 -19.91 -31.76 9.27
CA GLY A 244 -19.77 -31.52 10.70
C GLY A 244 -20.88 -30.61 11.27
N TRP A 245 -21.26 -29.56 10.54
CA TRP A 245 -22.38 -28.71 10.95
C TRP A 245 -23.71 -29.47 10.96
N ARG A 246 -23.97 -30.32 9.94
CA ARG A 246 -25.17 -31.19 9.94
C ARG A 246 -25.16 -32.20 11.08
N ALA A 247 -24.00 -32.79 11.39
CA ALA A 247 -23.84 -33.70 12.53
C ALA A 247 -24.16 -33.01 13.85
N SER A 248 -23.62 -31.80 14.09
CA SER A 248 -23.91 -31.02 15.30
C SER A 248 -25.38 -30.62 15.41
N ARG A 249 -26.04 -30.25 14.30
CA ARG A 249 -27.49 -29.95 14.28
C ARG A 249 -28.33 -31.18 14.65
N ALA A 250 -27.92 -32.36 14.16
CA ALA A 250 -28.58 -33.64 14.43
C ALA A 250 -28.27 -34.21 15.81
N GLY A 251 -27.49 -33.53 16.66
CA GLY A 251 -27.19 -33.95 18.03
C GLY A 251 -25.90 -34.76 18.21
N TYR A 252 -25.14 -35.00 17.14
CA TYR A 252 -23.88 -35.72 17.21
C TYR A 252 -22.70 -34.78 17.48
N GLN A 253 -21.75 -35.22 18.32
CA GLN A 253 -20.51 -34.50 18.55
C GLN A 253 -19.47 -34.83 17.49
N VAL A 254 -18.67 -33.82 17.13
CA VAL A 254 -17.48 -33.95 16.28
C VAL A 254 -16.26 -33.63 17.12
N GLY A 255 -15.33 -34.57 17.22
CA GLY A 255 -14.13 -34.48 18.05
C GLY A 255 -12.84 -34.55 17.25
N VAL A 256 -11.77 -34.02 17.82
CA VAL A 256 -10.40 -34.19 17.31
C VAL A 256 -9.64 -35.14 18.23
N ALA A 257 -9.00 -36.14 17.64
CA ALA A 257 -8.04 -37.03 18.29
C ALA A 257 -6.62 -36.56 17.95
N PRO A 258 -6.01 -35.68 18.77
CA PRO A 258 -4.76 -35.01 18.38
C PRO A 258 -3.54 -35.93 18.38
N ASP A 259 -3.61 -37.08 19.07
CA ASP A 259 -2.59 -38.14 19.06
C ASP A 259 -2.62 -38.95 17.76
N ALA A 260 -3.73 -38.93 17.03
CA ALA A 260 -3.80 -39.51 15.70
C ALA A 260 -3.24 -38.52 14.67
N VAL A 261 -2.14 -38.88 14.01
CA VAL A 261 -1.47 -38.01 13.04
C VAL A 261 -1.67 -38.52 11.61
N VAL A 262 -2.08 -37.63 10.71
CA VAL A 262 -2.12 -37.89 9.27
C VAL A 262 -1.37 -36.76 8.54
N TYR A 263 -0.48 -37.13 7.62
CA TYR A 263 0.22 -36.18 6.75
C TYR A 263 -0.61 -35.91 5.51
N HIS A 264 -0.78 -34.65 5.10
CA HIS A 264 -1.61 -34.28 3.95
C HIS A 264 -0.90 -33.22 3.08
N ALA A 265 -0.90 -33.43 1.76
CA ALA A 265 -0.27 -32.51 0.80
C ALA A 265 -1.18 -31.32 0.38
N GLN A 266 -2.49 -31.44 0.53
CA GLN A 266 -3.50 -30.47 0.09
C GLN A 266 -3.40 -30.13 -1.41
N ALA A 267 -3.13 -31.12 -2.27
CA ALA A 267 -2.72 -30.92 -3.66
C ALA A 267 -3.73 -30.09 -4.49
N ALA A 268 -5.03 -30.26 -4.25
CA ALA A 268 -6.08 -29.47 -4.91
C ALA A 268 -6.18 -28.01 -4.39
N ALA A 269 -5.89 -27.78 -3.11
CA ALA A 269 -5.96 -26.44 -2.50
C ALA A 269 -4.72 -25.59 -2.78
N THR A 270 -3.55 -26.22 -2.88
CA THR A 270 -2.28 -25.58 -3.24
C THR A 270 -2.14 -25.33 -4.75
N GLY A 271 -3.03 -25.93 -5.55
CA GLY A 271 -3.02 -25.84 -7.01
C GLY A 271 -1.96 -26.72 -7.67
N GLU A 272 -1.38 -27.67 -6.94
CA GLU A 272 -0.49 -28.70 -7.48
C GLU A 272 -1.26 -29.71 -8.34
N ARG A 273 -2.56 -29.91 -8.08
CA ARG A 273 -3.49 -30.70 -8.90
C ARG A 273 -4.50 -29.81 -9.62
N ALA A 274 -4.73 -30.08 -10.91
CA ALA A 274 -5.77 -29.42 -11.68
C ALA A 274 -7.16 -29.86 -11.20
N LEU A 275 -8.13 -28.93 -11.21
CA LEU A 275 -9.50 -29.27 -10.80
C LEU A 275 -10.24 -29.93 -11.98
N ALA A 276 -10.40 -31.25 -11.93
CA ALA A 276 -11.10 -31.99 -12.98
C ALA A 276 -12.51 -31.45 -13.25
N GLY A 277 -12.82 -31.31 -14.55
CA GLY A 277 -14.17 -31.01 -15.03
C GLY A 277 -14.69 -29.58 -14.76
N THR A 278 -13.90 -28.68 -14.17
CA THR A 278 -14.32 -27.29 -13.92
C THR A 278 -13.43 -26.26 -14.60
N ARG A 279 -14.04 -25.31 -15.33
CA ARG A 279 -13.33 -24.13 -15.89
C ARG A 279 -13.15 -23.00 -14.84
N ARG A 280 -13.51 -23.24 -13.59
CA ARG A 280 -13.55 -22.23 -12.52
C ARG A 280 -12.23 -22.24 -11.75
N HIS A 281 -11.77 -21.07 -11.32
CA HIS A 281 -10.60 -20.99 -10.45
C HIS A 281 -10.92 -21.61 -9.08
N ALA A 282 -9.97 -22.34 -8.46
CA ALA A 282 -10.15 -22.98 -7.16
C ALA A 282 -10.70 -22.03 -6.08
N TYR A 283 -10.22 -20.79 -6.08
CA TYR A 283 -10.70 -19.71 -5.21
C TYR A 283 -12.19 -19.41 -5.39
N GLN A 284 -12.65 -19.29 -6.64
CA GLN A 284 -14.06 -19.00 -6.95
C GLN A 284 -14.96 -20.12 -6.41
N LEU A 285 -14.54 -21.38 -6.59
CA LEU A 285 -15.29 -22.56 -6.16
C LEU A 285 -15.36 -22.64 -4.63
N ASP A 286 -14.22 -22.51 -3.93
CA ASP A 286 -14.18 -22.48 -2.46
C ASP A 286 -15.07 -21.38 -1.88
N ARG A 287 -15.03 -20.16 -2.46
CA ARG A 287 -15.90 -19.05 -2.01
C ARG A 287 -17.38 -19.34 -2.24
N ALA A 288 -17.75 -19.87 -3.42
CA ALA A 288 -19.13 -20.21 -3.74
C ALA A 288 -19.69 -21.26 -2.76
N HIS A 289 -18.88 -22.28 -2.46
CA HIS A 289 -19.22 -23.34 -1.50
C HIS A 289 -19.27 -22.82 -0.07
N ALA A 290 -18.37 -21.91 0.32
CA ALA A 290 -18.44 -21.28 1.64
C ALA A 290 -19.74 -20.48 1.83
N TYR A 291 -20.19 -19.73 0.81
CA TYR A 291 -21.51 -19.07 0.86
C TYR A 291 -22.65 -20.08 0.93
N TYR A 292 -22.58 -21.15 0.13
CA TYR A 292 -23.59 -22.20 0.11
C TYR A 292 -23.73 -22.87 1.48
N THR A 293 -22.62 -23.33 2.08
CA THR A 293 -22.61 -24.03 3.38
C THR A 293 -23.21 -23.17 4.48
N VAL A 294 -22.89 -21.87 4.53
CA VAL A 294 -23.48 -20.96 5.51
C VAL A 294 -24.97 -20.73 5.25
N LEU A 295 -25.38 -20.46 4.00
CA LEU A 295 -26.80 -20.24 3.66
C LEU A 295 -27.65 -21.50 3.85
N ALA A 296 -27.09 -22.69 3.64
CA ALA A 296 -27.79 -23.97 3.77
C ALA A 296 -27.99 -24.39 5.24
N ASN A 297 -27.11 -23.98 6.17
CA ASN A 297 -27.13 -24.44 7.56
C ASN A 297 -27.48 -23.37 8.61
N ALA A 298 -27.25 -22.08 8.34
CA ALA A 298 -27.50 -21.02 9.32
C ALA A 298 -29.00 -20.90 9.70
N PRO A 299 -29.35 -20.36 10.87
CA PRO A 299 -30.75 -20.15 11.23
C PRO A 299 -31.42 -19.14 10.27
N GLY A 300 -32.67 -19.41 9.89
CA GLY A 300 -33.38 -18.64 8.85
C GLY A 300 -33.51 -17.15 9.17
N LYS A 301 -33.63 -16.81 10.46
CA LYS A 301 -33.71 -15.43 10.96
C LYS A 301 -32.46 -14.60 10.65
N LEU A 302 -31.28 -15.22 10.49
CA LEU A 302 -30.03 -14.53 10.19
C LEU A 302 -29.79 -14.32 8.69
N LEU A 303 -30.59 -14.94 7.80
CA LEU A 303 -30.31 -14.92 6.36
C LEU A 303 -30.21 -13.52 5.75
N PRO A 304 -31.12 -12.55 6.03
CA PRO A 304 -30.99 -11.21 5.45
C PRO A 304 -29.69 -10.52 5.87
N LEU A 305 -29.29 -10.68 7.13
CA LEU A 305 -28.05 -10.14 7.67
C LEU A 305 -26.81 -10.82 7.05
N LEU A 306 -26.86 -12.13 6.84
CA LEU A 306 -25.77 -12.90 6.23
C LEU A 306 -25.58 -12.53 4.76
N ILE A 307 -26.68 -12.37 4.00
CA ILE A 307 -26.63 -11.92 2.60
C ILE A 307 -26.04 -10.51 2.52
N LEU A 308 -26.50 -9.58 3.37
CA LEU A 308 -25.94 -8.22 3.46
C LEU A 308 -24.44 -8.26 3.82
N ARG A 309 -24.06 -9.12 4.77
CA ARG A 309 -22.66 -9.33 5.16
C ARG A 309 -21.81 -9.87 4.01
N PHE A 310 -22.32 -10.82 3.21
CA PHE A 310 -21.62 -11.34 2.05
C PHE A 310 -21.47 -10.27 0.97
N LEU A 311 -22.52 -9.49 0.70
CA LEU A 311 -22.46 -8.36 -0.24
C LEU A 311 -21.38 -7.36 0.17
N LEU A 312 -21.40 -6.89 1.42
CA LEU A 312 -20.40 -5.94 1.93
C LEU A 312 -18.99 -6.54 1.91
N GLY A 313 -18.85 -7.80 2.32
CA GLY A 313 -17.57 -8.52 2.27
C GLY A 313 -17.02 -8.68 0.86
N THR A 314 -17.89 -8.95 -0.12
CA THR A 314 -17.54 -9.03 -1.55
C THR A 314 -17.10 -7.67 -2.06
N VAL A 315 -17.82 -6.59 -1.76
CA VAL A 315 -17.41 -5.22 -2.16
C VAL A 315 -16.03 -4.88 -1.60
N MET A 316 -15.80 -5.12 -0.30
CA MET A 316 -14.49 -4.84 0.33
C MET A 316 -13.36 -5.68 -0.30
N ARG A 317 -13.57 -6.98 -0.53
CA ARG A 317 -12.57 -7.84 -1.18
C ARG A 317 -12.35 -7.48 -2.65
N SER A 318 -13.38 -7.06 -3.38
CA SER A 318 -13.24 -6.57 -4.75
C SER A 318 -12.38 -5.31 -4.79
N ILE A 319 -12.61 -4.35 -3.89
CA ILE A 319 -11.76 -3.15 -3.76
C ILE A 319 -10.32 -3.58 -3.49
N TRP A 320 -10.12 -4.52 -2.58
CA TRP A 320 -8.79 -5.07 -2.28
C TRP A 320 -8.11 -5.72 -3.49
N PHE A 321 -8.82 -6.55 -4.26
CA PHE A 321 -8.29 -7.16 -5.48
C PHE A 321 -7.97 -6.13 -6.56
N LEU A 322 -8.77 -5.08 -6.69
CA LEU A 322 -8.48 -3.98 -7.62
C LEU A 322 -7.22 -3.20 -7.19
N LEU A 323 -7.07 -2.91 -5.89
CA LEU A 323 -5.86 -2.30 -5.32
C LEU A 323 -4.63 -3.22 -5.47
N GLY A 324 -4.83 -4.53 -5.31
CA GLY A 324 -3.83 -5.58 -5.51
C GLY A 324 -3.49 -5.88 -6.97
N LYS A 325 -4.21 -5.26 -7.93
CA LYS A 325 -4.11 -5.46 -9.40
C LYS A 325 -4.42 -6.88 -9.86
N THR A 326 -5.37 -7.54 -9.22
CA THR A 326 -5.87 -8.88 -9.57
C THR A 326 -7.36 -8.79 -9.91
N PRO A 327 -7.75 -8.11 -11.01
CA PRO A 327 -9.16 -7.88 -11.34
C PRO A 327 -9.94 -9.18 -11.56
N SER A 328 -9.28 -10.26 -11.99
CA SER A 328 -9.88 -11.60 -12.06
C SER A 328 -10.39 -12.07 -10.69
N GLY A 329 -9.68 -11.78 -9.60
CA GLY A 329 -10.13 -12.11 -8.25
C GLY A 329 -11.39 -11.35 -7.82
N ALA A 330 -11.55 -10.10 -8.27
CA ALA A 330 -12.77 -9.33 -8.04
C ALA A 330 -13.97 -9.93 -8.81
N VAL A 331 -13.75 -10.36 -10.05
CA VAL A 331 -14.77 -11.07 -10.84
C VAL A 331 -15.10 -12.43 -10.21
N ASP A 332 -14.10 -13.18 -9.75
CA ASP A 332 -14.29 -14.46 -9.06
C ASP A 332 -15.16 -14.30 -7.78
N GLU A 333 -14.98 -13.22 -7.02
CA GLU A 333 -15.82 -12.93 -5.84
C GLU A 333 -17.29 -12.66 -6.19
N TRP A 334 -17.54 -11.82 -7.19
CA TRP A 334 -18.91 -11.49 -7.63
C TRP A 334 -19.60 -12.69 -8.26
N THR A 335 -18.90 -13.44 -9.10
CA THR A 335 -19.44 -14.65 -9.73
C THR A 335 -19.69 -15.76 -8.71
N ALA A 336 -18.86 -15.89 -7.67
CA ALA A 336 -19.12 -16.81 -6.56
C ALA A 336 -20.38 -16.41 -5.77
N LEU A 337 -20.50 -15.15 -5.39
CA LEU A 337 -21.66 -14.67 -4.62
C LEU A 337 -22.96 -14.76 -5.42
N LEU A 338 -22.99 -14.15 -6.61
CA LEU A 338 -24.18 -14.13 -7.47
C LEU A 338 -24.52 -15.54 -7.96
N GLY A 339 -23.52 -16.35 -8.29
CA GLY A 339 -23.72 -17.74 -8.68
C GLY A 339 -24.43 -18.55 -7.59
N THR A 340 -24.00 -18.43 -6.33
CA THR A 340 -24.65 -19.13 -5.21
C THR A 340 -26.05 -18.60 -4.91
N LEU A 341 -26.25 -17.27 -4.95
CA LEU A 341 -27.57 -16.68 -4.69
C LEU A 341 -28.59 -17.03 -5.77
N LEU A 342 -28.21 -16.90 -7.04
CA LEU A 342 -29.09 -17.14 -8.21
C LEU A 342 -29.38 -18.62 -8.43
N ALA A 343 -28.42 -19.52 -8.17
CA ALA A 343 -28.64 -20.95 -8.33
C ALA A 343 -29.73 -21.50 -7.39
N GLY A 344 -30.00 -20.82 -6.26
CA GLY A 344 -31.13 -21.11 -5.36
C GLY A 344 -31.06 -22.47 -4.64
N GLY A 345 -30.10 -23.34 -4.95
CA GLY A 345 -30.00 -24.71 -4.42
C GLY A 345 -29.89 -24.79 -2.89
N TRP A 346 -29.39 -23.73 -2.25
CA TRP A 346 -29.33 -23.62 -0.80
C TRP A 346 -30.72 -23.59 -0.16
N THR A 347 -31.75 -23.04 -0.82
CA THR A 347 -33.13 -23.02 -0.29
C THR A 347 -33.71 -24.43 -0.18
N GLN A 348 -33.47 -25.28 -1.19
CA GLN A 348 -33.90 -26.68 -1.17
C GLN A 348 -33.11 -27.48 -0.13
N ALA A 349 -31.79 -27.24 -0.03
CA ALA A 349 -30.96 -27.87 1.00
C ALA A 349 -31.49 -27.57 2.42
N ARG A 350 -31.89 -26.33 2.70
CA ARG A 350 -32.52 -25.95 3.97
C ARG A 350 -33.79 -26.73 4.26
N LYS A 351 -34.67 -26.89 3.27
CA LYS A 351 -35.92 -27.66 3.42
C LYS A 351 -35.62 -29.12 3.75
N ASN A 352 -34.71 -29.74 3.00
CA ASN A 352 -34.33 -31.14 3.20
C ASN A 352 -33.67 -31.39 4.56
N ARG A 353 -32.93 -30.40 5.09
CA ARG A 353 -32.19 -30.51 6.35
C ARG A 353 -32.97 -30.06 7.59
N ARG A 354 -34.28 -29.78 7.46
CA ARG A 354 -35.11 -29.33 8.58
C ARG A 354 -35.36 -30.45 9.60
N SER A 355 -35.37 -31.70 9.16
CA SER A 355 -35.46 -32.88 10.03
C SER A 355 -34.23 -33.06 10.92
N LEU A 356 -33.10 -32.46 10.54
CA LEU A 356 -31.85 -32.51 11.30
C LEU A 356 -31.79 -31.46 12.42
N ASP A 357 -32.77 -30.57 12.57
CA ASP A 357 -32.78 -29.53 13.62
C ASP A 357 -33.20 -30.12 14.98
N GLN A 358 -32.34 -30.96 15.56
CA GLN A 358 -32.55 -31.51 16.90
C GLN A 358 -31.96 -30.62 17.99
N VAL A 359 -30.86 -29.93 17.69
CA VAL A 359 -30.14 -29.04 18.64
C VAL A 359 -30.34 -27.56 18.28
N PRO A 360 -30.73 -26.70 19.24
CA PRO A 360 -30.80 -25.26 19.04
C PRO A 360 -29.47 -24.66 18.57
N TYR A 361 -29.54 -23.64 17.69
CA TYR A 361 -28.34 -22.95 17.19
C TYR A 361 -27.48 -22.35 18.32
N ASP A 362 -28.11 -21.94 19.43
CA ASP A 362 -27.41 -21.35 20.57
C ASP A 362 -26.47 -22.31 21.30
N ASP A 363 -26.70 -23.62 21.21
CA ASP A 363 -25.86 -24.63 21.84
C ASP A 363 -24.63 -24.95 20.97
N ILE A 364 -24.77 -24.85 19.65
CA ILE A 364 -23.67 -25.08 18.69
C ILE A 364 -22.90 -23.81 18.33
N LYS A 365 -23.41 -22.60 18.64
CA LYS A 365 -22.77 -21.33 18.26
C LYS A 365 -21.34 -21.18 18.79
N GLY A 366 -21.03 -21.85 19.91
CA GLY A 366 -19.70 -21.87 20.50
C GLY A 366 -18.64 -22.58 19.65
N LEU A 367 -19.06 -23.44 18.73
CA LEU A 367 -18.17 -24.15 17.82
C LEU A 367 -17.68 -23.27 16.65
N PHE A 368 -18.30 -22.11 16.40
CA PHE A 368 -17.97 -21.21 15.30
C PHE A 368 -16.93 -20.16 15.70
N SER A 369 -16.03 -19.77 14.78
CA SER A 369 -15.07 -18.71 15.07
C SER A 369 -15.72 -17.33 15.13
N ARG A 370 -15.30 -16.51 16.10
CA ARG A 370 -15.76 -15.13 16.22
C ARG A 370 -15.25 -14.30 15.04
N SER A 371 -16.15 -13.56 14.40
CA SER A 371 -15.84 -12.73 13.22
C SER A 371 -14.83 -11.60 13.47
N VAL A 372 -14.56 -11.24 14.73
CA VAL A 372 -13.56 -10.21 15.11
C VAL A 372 -12.13 -10.70 14.88
N HIS A 373 -11.84 -11.98 15.13
CA HIS A 373 -10.53 -12.56 14.83
C HIS A 373 -10.23 -12.58 13.32
N ALA A 374 -11.27 -12.67 12.49
CA ALA A 374 -11.12 -12.55 11.04
C ALA A 374 -10.67 -11.15 10.61
N LEU A 375 -11.15 -10.08 11.25
CA LEU A 375 -10.70 -8.71 10.93
C LEU A 375 -9.24 -8.50 11.35
N ARG A 376 -8.89 -8.98 12.55
CA ARG A 376 -7.53 -8.92 13.08
C ARG A 376 -6.53 -9.68 12.20
N HIS A 377 -6.88 -10.88 11.76
CA HIS A 377 -5.99 -11.68 10.92
C HIS A 377 -5.80 -11.09 9.51
N ASN A 378 -6.84 -10.49 8.91
CA ASN A 378 -6.71 -9.74 7.65
C ASN A 378 -5.84 -8.48 7.83
N LEU A 379 -5.96 -7.79 8.96
CA LEU A 379 -5.10 -6.67 9.32
C LEU A 379 -3.65 -7.13 9.51
N GLU A 380 -3.43 -8.28 10.13
CA GLU A 380 -2.11 -8.89 10.36
C GLU A 380 -1.46 -9.40 9.06
N GLU A 381 -2.22 -9.96 8.12
CA GLU A 381 -1.75 -10.31 6.78
C GLU A 381 -1.43 -9.05 5.94
N THR A 382 -2.19 -7.98 6.15
CA THR A 382 -1.93 -6.68 5.54
C THR A 382 -0.70 -6.00 6.13
N THR A 383 -0.52 -6.02 7.46
CA THR A 383 0.66 -5.46 8.10
C THR A 383 1.89 -6.33 7.90
N SER A 384 1.79 -7.65 7.76
CA SER A 384 2.92 -8.52 7.43
C SER A 384 3.42 -8.24 6.01
N THR A 385 2.53 -8.14 5.02
CA THR A 385 2.92 -7.79 3.64
C THR A 385 3.45 -6.35 3.52
N ILE A 386 2.88 -5.39 4.26
CA ILE A 386 3.41 -4.02 4.32
C ILE A 386 4.77 -3.99 5.05
N SER A 387 4.90 -4.68 6.17
CA SER A 387 6.13 -4.69 6.98
C SER A 387 7.27 -5.45 6.32
N GLU A 388 6.99 -6.53 5.59
CA GLU A 388 7.97 -7.22 4.74
C GLU A 388 8.46 -6.30 3.62
N ARG A 389 7.54 -5.57 2.96
CA ARG A 389 7.91 -4.59 1.92
C ARG A 389 8.69 -3.40 2.46
N ILE A 390 8.34 -2.91 3.64
CA ILE A 390 9.12 -1.90 4.36
C ILE A 390 10.49 -2.50 4.67
N ARG A 391 10.56 -3.69 5.27
CA ARG A 391 11.82 -4.37 5.60
C ARG A 391 12.71 -4.57 4.37
N GLU A 392 12.15 -4.94 3.22
CA GLU A 392 12.84 -5.02 1.92
C GLU A 392 13.34 -3.64 1.44
N ALA A 393 12.54 -2.58 1.58
CA ALA A 393 12.93 -1.22 1.21
C ALA A 393 14.07 -0.67 2.09
N TRP A 394 14.10 -1.04 3.38
CA TRP A 394 15.09 -0.60 4.38
C TRP A 394 16.25 -1.58 4.60
N ALA A 395 16.25 -2.75 3.97
CA ALA A 395 17.39 -3.66 3.98
C ALA A 395 18.51 -3.07 3.13
N ASP A 396 19.73 -2.91 3.67
CA ASP A 396 20.86 -2.22 3.03
C ASP A 396 21.50 -3.02 1.87
N GLU A 397 21.25 -4.33 1.79
CA GLU A 397 21.74 -5.20 0.72
C GLU A 397 20.60 -5.59 -0.22
N PRO A 398 20.75 -5.40 -1.55
CA PRO A 398 20.04 -6.27 -2.47
C PRO A 398 20.72 -7.62 -2.31
N GLU A 399 20.21 -8.46 -1.41
CA GLU A 399 20.53 -9.89 -1.48
C GLU A 399 20.23 -10.29 -2.92
N GLU A 400 21.27 -10.73 -3.62
CA GLU A 400 21.18 -11.22 -4.99
C GLU A 400 20.35 -12.51 -4.94
N GLN A 401 19.03 -12.35 -4.90
CA GLN A 401 18.07 -13.43 -5.00
C GLN A 401 18.08 -13.91 -6.45
N VAL A 402 19.08 -14.75 -6.73
CA VAL A 402 19.04 -15.68 -7.84
C VAL A 402 17.76 -16.49 -7.65
N VAL A 403 16.79 -16.27 -8.55
CA VAL A 403 15.61 -17.12 -8.70
C VAL A 403 16.09 -18.44 -9.30
N THR A 404 16.75 -19.25 -8.49
CA THR A 404 16.86 -20.69 -8.69
C THR A 404 15.90 -21.34 -7.70
N THR A 405 15.45 -22.54 -8.05
CA THR A 405 14.45 -23.43 -7.46
C THR A 405 14.59 -23.75 -5.96
N ALA A 406 15.39 -23.00 -5.21
CA ALA A 406 15.70 -23.18 -3.80
C ALA A 406 14.95 -22.20 -2.87
N ARG A 407 13.69 -21.83 -3.17
CA ARG A 407 12.82 -21.20 -2.16
C ARG A 407 12.38 -22.18 -1.06
N ARG A 408 12.77 -23.46 -1.15
CA ARG A 408 12.36 -24.55 -0.26
C ARG A 408 13.32 -24.83 0.92
N ALA A 409 14.50 -24.21 1.01
CA ALA A 409 15.56 -24.66 1.94
C ALA A 409 16.22 -23.58 2.83
N LYS A 410 15.70 -22.35 2.93
CA LYS A 410 16.38 -21.26 3.68
C LYS A 410 15.52 -20.50 4.71
N SER A 411 14.45 -21.09 5.23
CA SER A 411 13.78 -20.56 6.44
C SER A 411 14.24 -21.20 7.75
N THR A 412 15.13 -22.22 7.70
CA THR A 412 15.50 -23.03 8.89
C THR A 412 16.84 -22.67 9.53
N ALA A 413 17.51 -21.59 9.13
CA ALA A 413 18.80 -21.22 9.73
C ALA A 413 18.95 -19.71 9.95
N ARG A 414 18.24 -19.20 10.97
CA ARG A 414 18.69 -18.16 11.91
C ARG A 414 17.51 -17.68 12.78
N VAL A 415 17.19 -18.46 13.81
CA VAL A 415 16.75 -17.87 15.09
C VAL A 415 17.92 -18.03 16.03
N ALA A 416 18.97 -17.24 15.78
CA ALA A 416 19.89 -16.90 16.85
C ALA A 416 19.11 -15.97 17.78
N VAL A 417 18.98 -16.36 19.04
CA VAL A 417 18.58 -15.48 20.14
C VAL A 417 19.64 -14.38 20.22
N ASP A 418 19.52 -13.35 19.38
CA ASP A 418 20.35 -12.15 19.46
C ASP A 418 19.73 -11.24 20.51
N GLN A 419 20.36 -11.20 21.68
CA GLN A 419 20.12 -10.18 22.69
C GLN A 419 20.10 -8.78 22.04
N PRO A 420 19.17 -7.89 22.43
CA PRO A 420 18.99 -6.59 21.78
C PRO A 420 20.17 -5.65 22.08
N ARG A 421 21.23 -5.72 21.26
CA ARG A 421 22.30 -4.70 21.24
C ARG A 421 22.01 -3.68 20.14
N TRP A 422 20.91 -2.95 20.29
CA TRP A 422 20.50 -1.84 19.41
C TRP A 422 21.67 -0.89 19.09
N ARG A 423 22.61 -0.71 20.03
CA ARG A 423 23.85 0.07 19.86
C ARG A 423 24.73 -0.42 18.70
N ARG A 424 24.95 -1.73 18.53
CA ARG A 424 25.74 -2.29 17.42
C ARG A 424 25.02 -2.19 16.07
N GLN A 425 23.69 -2.22 16.09
CA GLN A 425 22.87 -2.11 14.89
C GLN A 425 22.78 -0.67 14.37
N LEU A 426 22.79 0.32 15.28
CA LEU A 426 22.84 1.74 14.95
C LEU A 426 24.18 2.14 14.31
N ILE A 427 25.31 1.66 14.88
CA ILE A 427 26.67 1.91 14.34
C ILE A 427 26.84 1.33 12.92
N ARG A 428 26.13 0.25 12.58
CA ARG A 428 26.18 -0.37 11.25
C ARG A 428 25.37 0.40 10.18
N ARG A 429 24.59 1.41 10.57
CA ARG A 429 23.70 2.20 9.69
C ARG A 429 24.06 3.70 9.73
N PRO A 430 25.18 4.11 9.12
CA PRO A 430 25.69 5.50 9.21
C PRO A 430 24.70 6.55 8.72
N PHE A 431 23.86 6.22 7.74
CA PHE A 431 22.83 7.13 7.25
C PHE A 431 21.71 7.39 8.26
N LEU A 432 21.28 6.39 9.03
CA LEU A 432 20.22 6.58 10.02
C LEU A 432 20.66 7.62 11.07
N ILE A 433 21.92 7.54 11.50
CA ILE A 433 22.52 8.52 12.42
C ILE A 433 22.55 9.90 11.76
N ALA A 434 23.09 10.01 10.55
CA ALA A 434 23.16 11.29 9.84
C ALA A 434 21.78 11.91 9.62
N TRP A 435 20.78 11.11 9.26
CA TRP A 435 19.41 11.56 9.06
C TRP A 435 18.74 12.02 10.37
N VAL A 436 18.93 11.28 11.46
CA VAL A 436 18.45 11.70 12.80
C VAL A 436 19.10 13.03 13.22
N VAL A 437 20.40 13.21 12.96
CA VAL A 437 21.09 14.48 13.22
C VAL A 437 20.50 15.62 12.39
N LEU A 438 20.22 15.40 11.09
CA LEU A 438 19.56 16.40 10.25
C LEU A 438 18.13 16.71 10.72
N ALA A 439 17.38 15.72 11.17
CA ALA A 439 16.02 15.89 11.66
C ALA A 439 15.99 16.68 12.97
N ILE A 440 16.86 16.34 13.93
CA ILE A 440 17.03 17.10 15.17
C ILE A 440 17.53 18.52 14.86
N GLY A 441 18.50 18.64 13.95
CA GLY A 441 19.02 19.93 13.52
C GLY A 441 17.94 20.82 12.89
N ALA A 442 17.03 20.23 12.12
CA ALA A 442 15.89 20.95 11.54
C ALA A 442 14.96 21.51 12.63
N LEU A 443 14.69 20.75 13.68
CA LEU A 443 13.88 21.22 14.82
C LEU A 443 14.58 22.35 15.58
N ILE A 444 15.90 22.24 15.80
CA ILE A 444 16.68 23.27 16.49
C ILE A 444 16.75 24.55 15.66
N ALA A 445 17.00 24.43 14.36
CA ALA A 445 17.06 25.59 13.47
C ALA A 445 15.69 26.26 13.28
N ALA A 446 14.60 25.49 13.38
CA ALA A 446 13.23 25.98 13.33
C ALA A 446 12.69 26.53 14.66
N ARG A 447 13.52 26.66 15.71
CA ARG A 447 13.09 27.07 17.06
C ARG A 447 12.22 28.33 17.09
N ASP A 448 12.54 29.32 16.27
CA ASP A 448 11.84 30.61 16.21
C ASP A 448 10.54 30.55 15.37
N LEU A 449 10.31 29.41 14.71
CA LEU A 449 9.15 29.11 13.87
C LEU A 449 8.26 28.02 14.46
N ILE A 450 8.50 27.59 15.71
CA ILE A 450 7.64 26.66 16.45
C ILE A 450 6.73 27.47 17.37
N GLY A 451 5.41 27.43 17.11
CA GLY A 451 4.44 28.21 17.89
C GLY A 451 3.09 28.37 17.18
N GLY A 452 2.21 29.19 17.74
CA GLY A 452 0.92 29.56 17.16
C GLY A 452 1.06 30.50 15.94
N GLY A 453 0.01 30.58 15.11
CA GLY A 453 -0.01 31.42 13.90
C GLY A 453 0.36 30.66 12.62
N VAL A 454 0.47 31.38 11.51
CA VAL A 454 0.73 30.82 10.16
C VAL A 454 2.11 31.27 9.67
N LEU A 455 2.83 30.39 8.97
CA LEU A 455 4.11 30.73 8.32
C LEU A 455 3.87 31.65 7.12
N ARG A 456 4.63 32.74 7.05
CA ARG A 456 4.51 33.76 6.00
C ARG A 456 5.87 34.26 5.56
N SER A 457 5.98 34.60 4.29
CA SER A 457 7.12 35.33 3.73
C SER A 457 6.64 36.20 2.56
N ASN A 458 7.53 37.00 2.00
CA ASN A 458 7.24 37.78 0.77
C ASN A 458 6.88 36.88 -0.44
N LEU A 459 7.26 35.61 -0.40
CA LEU A 459 6.98 34.59 -1.43
C LEU A 459 6.02 33.50 -0.95
N LEU A 460 5.52 33.58 0.29
CA LEU A 460 4.68 32.57 0.90
C LEU A 460 3.44 33.22 1.50
N LEU A 461 2.34 33.16 0.76
CA LEU A 461 1.04 33.55 1.26
C LEU A 461 0.52 32.57 2.32
N PRO A 462 -0.33 33.02 3.25
CA PRO A 462 -0.92 32.15 4.26
C PRO A 462 -1.71 31.00 3.61
N ALA A 463 -1.64 29.83 4.25
CA ALA A 463 -2.38 28.65 3.82
C ALA A 463 -3.91 28.86 3.92
N GLN A 464 -4.65 28.03 3.18
CA GLN A 464 -6.11 27.97 3.26
C GLN A 464 -6.56 27.51 4.65
N GLU A 465 -7.75 27.97 5.11
CA GLU A 465 -8.23 27.71 6.47
C GLU A 465 -8.47 26.24 6.76
N ASN A 466 -9.05 25.55 5.78
CA ASN A 466 -9.44 24.16 5.90
C ASN A 466 -9.29 23.45 4.54
N LEU A 467 -9.44 22.12 4.58
CA LEU A 467 -9.31 21.28 3.38
C LEU A 467 -10.40 21.56 2.34
N ALA A 468 -11.59 22.03 2.75
CA ALA A 468 -12.67 22.38 1.83
C ALA A 468 -12.34 23.65 1.04
N ALA A 469 -11.88 24.71 1.71
CA ALA A 469 -11.43 25.94 1.08
C ALA A 469 -10.27 25.70 0.12
N LEU A 470 -9.32 24.83 0.49
CA LEU A 470 -8.22 24.43 -0.40
C LEU A 470 -8.73 23.64 -1.61
N TRP A 471 -9.69 22.74 -1.42
CA TRP A 471 -10.32 22.01 -2.52
C TRP A 471 -11.08 22.94 -3.47
N HIS A 472 -11.77 23.94 -2.94
CA HIS A 472 -12.42 24.97 -3.76
C HIS A 472 -11.38 25.78 -4.53
N ALA A 473 -10.35 26.31 -3.87
CA ALA A 473 -9.28 27.09 -4.51
C ALA A 473 -8.52 26.32 -5.61
N ALA A 474 -8.34 25.00 -5.45
CA ALA A 474 -7.70 24.16 -6.46
C ALA A 474 -8.50 24.03 -7.76
N ALA A 475 -9.72 24.54 -7.77
CA ALA A 475 -10.75 24.00 -8.63
C ALA A 475 -11.66 25.10 -9.21
N SER A 476 -11.75 26.26 -8.55
CA SER A 476 -12.42 27.47 -9.00
C SER A 476 -11.41 28.58 -9.29
N ALA A 477 -11.60 29.27 -10.41
CA ALA A 477 -10.80 30.43 -10.79
C ALA A 477 -11.65 31.42 -11.60
N PRO A 478 -11.21 32.68 -11.76
CA PRO A 478 -11.88 33.65 -12.63
C PRO A 478 -11.99 33.12 -14.07
N PRO A 479 -13.03 33.52 -14.83
CA PRO A 479 -13.19 33.09 -16.21
C PRO A 479 -11.95 33.38 -17.05
N GLY A 480 -11.46 32.39 -17.79
CA GLY A 480 -10.25 32.52 -18.62
C GLY A 480 -8.92 32.37 -17.86
N VAL A 481 -8.94 32.12 -16.55
CA VAL A 481 -7.77 31.78 -15.74
C VAL A 481 -7.87 30.32 -15.31
N THR A 482 -6.80 29.55 -15.46
CA THR A 482 -6.79 28.16 -14.99
C THR A 482 -6.27 28.10 -13.55
N PRO A 483 -6.93 27.37 -12.63
CA PRO A 483 -6.42 27.23 -11.28
C PRO A 483 -5.07 26.49 -11.28
N PRO A 484 -4.12 26.87 -10.42
CA PRO A 484 -2.80 26.25 -10.36
C PRO A 484 -2.88 24.76 -10.01
N ALA A 485 -2.25 23.90 -10.81
CA ALA A 485 -2.30 22.46 -10.62
C ALA A 485 -1.69 21.98 -9.29
N TRP A 486 -0.77 22.75 -8.71
CA TRP A 486 -0.11 22.39 -7.46
C TRP A 486 -1.07 22.41 -6.26
N LEU A 487 -2.16 23.19 -6.31
CA LEU A 487 -3.14 23.24 -5.22
C LEU A 487 -3.88 21.92 -5.03
N ALA A 488 -4.20 21.20 -6.11
CA ALA A 488 -4.85 19.88 -6.03
C ALA A 488 -3.90 18.82 -5.44
N GLN A 489 -2.63 18.88 -5.81
CA GLN A 489 -1.60 17.99 -5.26
C GLN A 489 -1.30 18.33 -3.80
N PHE A 490 -1.24 19.62 -3.48
CA PHE A 490 -1.07 20.13 -2.12
C PHE A 490 -2.27 19.78 -1.23
N TRP A 491 -3.49 19.77 -1.76
CA TRP A 491 -4.68 19.26 -1.07
C TRP A 491 -4.53 17.79 -0.70
N ALA A 492 -4.13 16.94 -1.64
CA ALA A 492 -3.90 15.52 -1.38
C ALA A 492 -2.80 15.28 -0.35
N PHE A 493 -1.77 16.13 -0.32
CA PHE A 493 -0.74 16.08 0.72
C PHE A 493 -1.26 16.60 2.08
N SER A 494 -2.09 17.64 2.07
CA SER A 494 -2.69 18.25 3.27
C SER A 494 -3.65 17.31 4.00
N THR A 495 -4.35 16.42 3.29
CA THR A 495 -5.20 15.41 3.94
C THR A 495 -4.37 14.43 4.77
N VAL A 496 -3.17 14.07 4.32
CA VAL A 496 -2.24 13.19 5.04
C VAL A 496 -1.59 13.91 6.24
N MET A 497 -1.34 15.23 6.11
CA MET A 497 -0.70 16.05 7.14
C MET A 497 -1.69 16.75 8.09
N PHE A 498 -2.94 16.28 8.13
CA PHE A 498 -3.99 16.79 9.02
C PHE A 498 -4.31 18.29 8.84
N GLY A 499 -4.16 18.83 7.63
CA GLY A 499 -4.59 20.17 7.26
C GLY A 499 -3.55 20.97 6.46
N PRO A 500 -3.97 22.09 5.82
CA PRO A 500 -3.09 22.92 4.98
C PRO A 500 -1.90 23.51 5.74
N THR A 501 -2.11 24.01 6.96
CA THR A 501 -1.04 24.57 7.80
C THR A 501 -0.01 23.51 8.22
N GLY A 502 -0.48 22.31 8.57
CA GLY A 502 0.37 21.16 8.85
C GLY A 502 1.24 20.78 7.65
N ALA A 503 0.66 20.75 6.45
CA ALA A 503 1.40 20.49 5.22
C ALA A 503 2.51 21.52 4.94
N VAL A 504 2.24 22.83 5.10
CA VAL A 504 3.27 23.87 4.95
C VAL A 504 4.40 23.68 5.95
N ASN A 505 4.08 23.44 7.22
CA ASN A 505 5.07 23.22 8.26
C ASN A 505 5.96 22.01 7.94
N VAL A 506 5.37 20.89 7.51
CA VAL A 506 6.14 19.68 7.16
C VAL A 506 7.01 19.91 5.93
N LEU A 507 6.51 20.58 4.89
CA LEU A 507 7.28 20.84 3.67
C LEU A 507 8.43 21.82 3.87
N LEU A 508 8.26 22.87 4.68
CA LEU A 508 9.30 23.88 4.90
C LEU A 508 10.25 23.48 6.04
N LEU A 509 9.72 23.11 7.20
CA LEU A 509 10.54 22.77 8.37
C LEU A 509 11.16 21.38 8.24
N GLY A 510 10.49 20.46 7.55
CA GLY A 510 10.99 19.11 7.26
C GLY A 510 11.79 18.98 5.96
N ALA A 511 11.98 20.07 5.20
CA ALA A 511 12.58 20.01 3.86
C ALA A 511 13.98 19.36 3.84
N VAL A 512 14.85 19.75 4.78
CA VAL A 512 16.23 19.25 4.90
C VAL A 512 16.28 17.73 5.11
N PRO A 513 15.65 17.14 6.16
CA PRO A 513 15.68 15.70 6.37
C PRO A 513 14.93 14.92 5.29
N LEU A 514 13.85 15.47 4.72
CA LEU A 514 13.11 14.80 3.63
C LEU A 514 13.94 14.76 2.33
N ALA A 515 14.59 15.86 1.96
CA ALA A 515 15.48 15.92 0.80
C ALA A 515 16.70 15.01 0.98
N GLY A 516 17.27 14.95 2.18
CA GLY A 516 18.36 14.02 2.50
C GLY A 516 17.94 12.54 2.36
N LEU A 517 16.72 12.20 2.80
CA LEU A 517 16.17 10.85 2.65
C LEU A 517 15.90 10.47 1.19
N ALA A 518 15.37 11.41 0.40
CA ALA A 518 15.19 11.22 -1.03
C ALA A 518 16.56 11.05 -1.74
N ALA A 519 17.55 11.87 -1.40
CA ALA A 519 18.90 11.79 -1.96
C ALA A 519 19.59 10.46 -1.64
N TRP A 520 19.40 9.92 -0.43
CA TRP A 520 19.90 8.59 -0.07
C TRP A 520 19.35 7.50 -1.00
N ALA A 521 18.05 7.55 -1.33
CA ALA A 521 17.43 6.60 -2.24
C ALA A 521 18.06 6.64 -3.65
N LEU A 522 18.38 7.83 -4.16
CA LEU A 522 19.12 7.99 -5.43
C LEU A 522 20.55 7.48 -5.34
N LEU A 523 21.32 7.96 -4.37
CA LEU A 523 22.75 7.65 -4.25
C LEU A 523 22.97 6.14 -4.02
N ARG A 524 22.03 5.46 -3.35
CA ARG A 524 22.07 4.00 -3.21
C ARG A 524 22.08 3.24 -4.54
N ALA A 525 21.60 3.85 -5.62
CA ALA A 525 21.55 3.21 -6.92
C ALA A 525 22.93 3.07 -7.60
N PHE A 526 23.92 3.91 -7.24
CA PHE A 526 25.22 3.92 -7.92
C PHE A 526 26.45 4.24 -7.04
N VAL A 527 26.28 4.70 -5.80
CA VAL A 527 27.36 4.90 -4.81
C VAL A 527 27.43 3.68 -3.88
N VAL A 528 28.56 2.99 -3.83
CA VAL A 528 28.74 1.74 -3.08
C VAL A 528 29.13 2.01 -1.62
N ASP A 529 30.04 2.95 -1.39
CA ASP A 529 30.55 3.34 -0.09
C ASP A 529 29.45 3.96 0.78
N ARG A 530 29.30 3.42 2.00
CA ARG A 530 28.21 3.79 2.92
C ARG A 530 28.41 5.18 3.51
N VAL A 531 29.66 5.60 3.72
CA VAL A 531 30.01 6.90 4.29
C VAL A 531 29.87 7.98 3.22
N ALA A 532 30.38 7.73 2.01
CA ALA A 532 30.21 8.62 0.85
C ALA A 532 28.73 8.90 0.58
N ARG A 533 27.90 7.84 0.62
CA ARG A 533 26.46 7.93 0.41
C ARG A 533 25.77 8.73 1.52
N ALA A 534 26.17 8.53 2.77
CA ALA A 534 25.57 9.22 3.91
C ALA A 534 25.95 10.71 3.90
N TRP A 535 27.22 11.02 3.57
CA TRP A 535 27.68 12.38 3.36
C TRP A 535 26.93 13.05 2.20
N GLY A 536 26.87 12.43 1.02
CA GLY A 536 26.21 13.01 -0.15
C GLY A 536 24.72 13.29 0.10
N ALA A 537 24.02 12.38 0.79
CA ALA A 537 22.64 12.59 1.20
C ALA A 537 22.49 13.76 2.19
N SER A 538 23.43 13.90 3.13
CA SER A 538 23.41 14.97 4.12
C SER A 538 23.72 16.33 3.52
N ALA A 539 24.75 16.41 2.68
CA ALA A 539 25.11 17.60 1.92
C ALA A 539 23.95 18.05 1.02
N TYR A 540 23.26 17.11 0.37
CA TYR A 540 22.08 17.40 -0.45
C TYR A 540 20.92 17.96 0.39
N GLY A 541 20.64 17.37 1.56
CA GLY A 541 19.63 17.92 2.47
C GLY A 541 19.96 19.34 2.93
N LEU A 542 21.23 19.59 3.31
CA LEU A 542 21.70 20.92 3.70
C LEU A 542 21.66 21.93 2.55
N ALA A 543 21.75 21.47 1.30
CA ALA A 543 21.65 22.35 0.12
C ALA A 543 20.31 23.09 0.06
N VAL A 544 19.24 22.53 0.64
CA VAL A 544 17.92 23.19 0.73
C VAL A 544 18.00 24.47 1.58
N PHE A 545 18.81 24.44 2.64
CA PHE A 545 19.09 25.61 3.47
C PHE A 545 20.08 26.57 2.79
N THR A 546 21.18 26.07 2.23
CA THR A 546 22.19 26.94 1.59
C THR A 546 21.64 27.71 0.40
N ASN A 547 20.68 27.13 -0.34
CA ASN A 547 19.98 27.80 -1.44
C ASN A 547 18.92 28.81 -0.96
N GLY A 548 18.71 28.96 0.35
CA GLY A 548 17.73 29.88 0.92
C GLY A 548 16.27 29.47 0.70
N ALA A 549 16.00 28.22 0.30
CA ALA A 549 14.63 27.80 -0.02
C ALA A 549 13.70 27.89 1.21
N ILE A 550 14.20 27.48 2.38
CA ILE A 550 13.45 27.55 3.63
C ILE A 550 13.33 29.00 4.11
N THR A 551 14.45 29.73 4.20
CA THR A 551 14.46 31.11 4.74
C THR A 551 13.63 32.08 3.89
N GLN A 552 13.48 31.83 2.60
CA GLN A 552 12.64 32.63 1.70
C GLN A 552 11.19 32.13 1.59
N GLY A 553 10.86 30.94 2.13
CA GLY A 553 9.52 30.34 2.02
C GLY A 553 9.20 29.77 0.63
N ARG A 554 10.21 29.35 -0.14
CA ARG A 554 10.09 28.81 -1.50
C ARG A 554 9.62 27.35 -1.51
N ILE A 555 8.30 27.15 -1.44
CA ILE A 555 7.70 25.80 -1.43
C ILE A 555 8.06 25.01 -2.69
N GLY A 556 8.04 25.65 -3.87
CA GLY A 556 8.41 24.99 -5.13
C GLY A 556 9.81 24.38 -5.10
N THR A 557 10.80 25.13 -4.64
CA THR A 557 12.19 24.67 -4.51
C THR A 557 12.33 23.56 -3.45
N CYS A 558 11.61 23.64 -2.32
CA CYS A 558 11.61 22.58 -1.31
C CYS A 558 11.03 21.27 -1.86
N VAL A 559 9.91 21.33 -2.60
CA VAL A 559 9.31 20.16 -3.24
C VAL A 559 10.24 19.61 -4.33
N ALA A 560 10.83 20.47 -5.15
CA ALA A 560 11.80 20.05 -6.17
C ALA A 560 13.00 19.31 -5.55
N ALA A 561 13.52 19.80 -4.42
CA ALA A 561 14.61 19.13 -3.71
C ALA A 561 14.23 17.72 -3.22
N ILE A 562 12.98 17.49 -2.80
CA ILE A 562 12.53 16.17 -2.36
C ILE A 562 12.25 15.25 -3.56
N VAL A 563 11.64 15.77 -4.63
CA VAL A 563 11.16 14.98 -5.77
C VAL A 563 12.26 14.64 -6.77
N LEU A 564 13.24 15.53 -6.98
CA LEU A 564 14.28 15.37 -7.99
C LEU A 564 15.13 14.09 -7.78
N PRO A 565 15.56 13.72 -6.55
CA PRO A 565 16.28 12.47 -6.33
C PRO A 565 15.40 11.23 -6.53
N LEU A 566 14.12 11.29 -6.13
CA LEU A 566 13.16 10.20 -6.34
C LEU A 566 12.94 9.94 -7.82
N LEU A 567 12.81 11.02 -8.62
CA LEU A 567 12.76 10.95 -10.08
C LEU A 567 14.04 10.34 -10.65
N GLY A 568 15.21 10.81 -10.20
CA GLY A 568 16.50 10.26 -10.63
C GLY A 568 16.63 8.76 -10.35
N ALA A 569 16.18 8.30 -9.18
CA ALA A 569 16.19 6.89 -8.80
C ALA A 569 15.27 6.06 -9.72
N ALA A 570 14.07 6.57 -9.99
CA ALA A 570 13.11 5.98 -10.90
C ALA A 570 13.69 5.85 -12.33
N VAL A 571 14.22 6.95 -12.87
CA VAL A 571 14.87 7.00 -14.19
C VAL A 571 16.05 6.03 -14.26
N HIS A 572 16.87 5.95 -13.21
CA HIS A 572 17.97 5.01 -13.14
C HIS A 572 17.49 3.55 -13.22
N THR A 573 16.41 3.21 -12.53
CA THR A 573 15.83 1.85 -12.60
C THR A 573 15.25 1.52 -13.99
N VAL A 574 14.69 2.51 -14.70
CA VAL A 574 14.24 2.34 -16.11
C VAL A 574 15.44 2.14 -17.05
N ALA A 575 16.51 2.92 -16.85
CA ALA A 575 17.70 2.90 -17.70
C ALA A 575 18.55 1.62 -17.55
N ARG A 576 18.46 0.90 -16.42
CA ARG A 576 19.22 -0.34 -16.20
C ARG A 576 18.79 -1.48 -17.14
N ARG A 577 19.73 -1.98 -17.94
CA ARG A 577 19.56 -3.10 -18.89
C ARG A 577 19.56 -4.50 -18.24
N ARG A 578 18.86 -4.73 -17.12
CA ARG A 578 18.76 -6.09 -16.54
C ARG A 578 17.52 -6.83 -17.06
N ARG A 579 17.72 -8.00 -17.70
CA ARG A 579 16.66 -8.84 -18.30
C ARG A 579 15.62 -9.38 -17.30
N VAL A 580 15.96 -9.47 -16.01
CA VAL A 580 15.16 -10.21 -15.00
C VAL A 580 14.00 -9.38 -14.41
N VAL A 581 14.00 -8.04 -14.51
CA VAL A 581 13.00 -7.18 -13.85
C VAL A 581 12.07 -6.50 -14.86
N VAL A 582 11.36 -7.31 -15.65
CA VAL A 582 10.47 -6.85 -16.73
C VAL A 582 9.29 -6.00 -16.21
N GLN A 583 8.78 -6.29 -15.01
CA GLN A 583 7.67 -5.55 -14.38
C GLN A 583 8.11 -4.32 -13.57
N GLY A 584 9.36 -4.26 -13.10
CA GLY A 584 9.86 -3.13 -12.32
C GLY A 584 10.09 -1.86 -13.14
N SER A 585 10.51 -1.99 -14.41
CA SER A 585 10.79 -0.84 -15.27
C SER A 585 9.55 -0.02 -15.64
N TRP A 586 8.39 -0.66 -15.87
CA TRP A 586 7.15 0.07 -16.12
C TRP A 586 6.65 0.79 -14.85
N ARG A 587 6.75 0.15 -13.69
CA ARG A 587 6.36 0.77 -12.41
C ARG A 587 7.21 1.99 -12.10
N ALA A 588 8.52 1.88 -12.33
CA ALA A 588 9.42 3.01 -12.24
C ALA A 588 9.10 4.13 -13.24
N ALA A 589 8.66 3.80 -14.45
CA ALA A 589 8.20 4.80 -15.42
C ALA A 589 6.91 5.52 -14.97
N TRP A 590 5.93 4.80 -14.42
CA TRP A 590 4.74 5.41 -13.80
C TRP A 590 5.13 6.32 -12.63
N PHE A 591 6.03 5.87 -11.75
CA PHE A 591 6.52 6.69 -10.63
C PHE A 591 7.29 7.93 -11.10
N ALA A 592 8.13 7.79 -12.13
CA ALA A 592 8.84 8.91 -12.75
C ALA A 592 7.85 9.93 -13.36
N GLY A 593 6.78 9.47 -14.01
CA GLY A 593 5.73 10.34 -14.52
C GLY A 593 4.95 11.07 -13.42
N ILE A 594 4.68 10.41 -12.29
CA ILE A 594 4.11 11.06 -11.09
C ILE A 594 5.05 12.15 -10.56
N CYS A 595 6.35 11.84 -10.43
CA CYS A 595 7.34 12.82 -9.99
C CYS A 595 7.42 14.03 -10.94
N LEU A 596 7.37 13.78 -12.26
CA LEU A 596 7.32 14.85 -13.26
C LEU A 596 6.03 15.66 -13.17
N ALA A 597 4.88 15.05 -12.90
CA ALA A 597 3.63 15.77 -12.68
C ALA A 597 3.72 16.72 -11.46
N VAL A 598 4.38 16.28 -10.39
CA VAL A 598 4.63 17.15 -9.23
C VAL A 598 5.57 18.29 -9.60
N LEU A 599 6.67 18.02 -10.32
CA LEU A 599 7.56 19.08 -10.77
C LEU A 599 6.88 20.06 -11.74
N PHE A 600 6.04 19.61 -12.67
CA PHE A 600 5.31 20.49 -13.60
C PHE A 600 4.31 21.40 -12.89
N ALA A 601 3.77 20.97 -11.75
CA ALA A 601 2.86 21.76 -10.96
C ALA A 601 3.61 22.79 -10.09
N PHE A 602 4.71 22.39 -9.44
CA PHE A 602 5.42 23.24 -8.47
C PHE A 602 6.54 24.10 -9.09
N THR A 603 7.25 23.57 -10.10
CA THR A 603 8.42 24.20 -10.73
C THR A 603 8.47 23.89 -12.24
N PRO A 604 7.59 24.49 -13.05
CA PRO A 604 7.44 24.18 -14.48
C PRO A 604 8.74 24.28 -15.30
N ALA A 605 9.56 25.31 -15.06
CA ALA A 605 10.85 25.47 -15.74
C ALA A 605 11.79 24.28 -15.53
N LEU A 606 11.93 23.82 -14.28
CA LEU A 606 12.75 22.66 -13.95
C LEU A 606 12.18 21.38 -14.55
N ALA A 607 10.85 21.21 -14.50
CA ALA A 607 10.16 20.05 -15.06
C ALA A 607 10.34 19.96 -16.59
N LEU A 608 10.26 21.10 -17.29
CA LEU A 608 10.50 21.18 -18.73
C LEU A 608 11.95 20.83 -19.08
N LEU A 609 12.93 21.40 -18.36
CA LEU A 609 14.34 21.09 -18.55
C LEU A 609 14.60 19.58 -18.38
N VAL A 610 14.13 19.00 -17.28
CA VAL A 610 14.28 17.57 -17.01
C VAL A 610 13.57 16.72 -18.07
N SER A 611 12.37 17.12 -18.51
CA SER A 611 11.64 16.42 -19.57
C SER A 611 12.38 16.42 -20.90
N VAL A 612 12.96 17.56 -21.29
CA VAL A 612 13.81 17.68 -22.50
C VAL A 612 15.02 16.76 -22.38
N ILE A 613 15.71 16.76 -21.24
CA ILE A 613 16.85 15.88 -20.98
C ILE A 613 16.45 14.40 -21.09
N LEU A 614 15.31 14.01 -20.52
CA LEU A 614 14.82 12.63 -20.57
C LEU A 614 14.43 12.19 -21.98
N VAL A 615 13.77 13.05 -22.76
CA VAL A 615 13.40 12.76 -24.16
C VAL A 615 14.65 12.69 -25.03
N LEU A 616 15.59 13.63 -24.91
CA LEU A 616 16.86 13.58 -25.64
C LEU A 616 17.68 12.33 -25.26
N GLY A 617 17.76 12.00 -23.97
CA GLY A 617 18.42 10.78 -23.50
C GLY A 617 17.74 9.50 -24.01
N ALA A 618 16.42 9.49 -24.11
CA ALA A 618 15.65 8.39 -24.69
C ALA A 618 15.92 8.21 -26.19
N VAL A 619 15.95 9.32 -26.96
CA VAL A 619 16.13 9.31 -28.42
C VAL A 619 17.60 9.05 -28.80
N LEU A 620 18.54 9.79 -28.21
CA LEU A 620 19.95 9.79 -28.59
C LEU A 620 20.78 8.71 -27.87
N GLY A 621 20.49 8.44 -26.59
CA GLY A 621 21.33 7.55 -25.76
C GLY A 621 20.87 6.09 -25.71
N LEU A 622 19.56 5.87 -25.52
CA LEU A 622 18.98 4.53 -25.37
C LEU A 622 18.40 3.96 -26.67
N GLY A 623 18.20 4.82 -27.68
CA GLY A 623 17.43 4.57 -28.88
C GLY A 623 15.93 4.38 -28.60
N TRP A 624 15.10 4.33 -29.65
CA TRP A 624 13.65 4.07 -29.55
C TRP A 624 13.30 2.61 -29.17
N ARG A 625 14.15 2.00 -28.34
CA ARG A 625 13.93 0.71 -27.69
C ARG A 625 12.94 0.88 -26.55
N ARG A 626 12.56 -0.23 -25.93
CA ARG A 626 11.60 -0.29 -24.81
C ARG A 626 11.87 0.74 -23.70
N GLN A 627 13.14 0.94 -23.32
CA GLN A 627 13.53 1.87 -22.26
C GLN A 627 13.28 3.34 -22.66
N GLY A 628 13.63 3.71 -23.90
CA GLY A 628 13.32 5.03 -24.43
C GLY A 628 11.81 5.31 -24.46
N ARG A 629 11.00 4.33 -24.89
CA ARG A 629 9.53 4.42 -24.85
C ARG A 629 8.98 4.61 -23.42
N GLN A 630 9.57 3.97 -22.42
CA GLN A 630 9.18 4.11 -21.02
C GLN A 630 9.51 5.51 -20.46
N LEU A 631 10.65 6.09 -20.82
CA LEU A 631 11.01 7.46 -20.43
C LEU A 631 10.10 8.49 -21.10
N VAL A 632 9.85 8.35 -22.41
CA VAL A 632 8.90 9.22 -23.14
C VAL A 632 7.50 9.09 -22.53
N PHE A 633 7.06 7.87 -22.22
CA PHE A 633 5.80 7.64 -21.51
C PHE A 633 5.74 8.37 -20.17
N SER A 634 6.83 8.37 -19.39
CA SER A 634 6.89 9.08 -18.10
C SER A 634 6.67 10.58 -18.28
N VAL A 635 7.28 11.18 -19.31
CA VAL A 635 7.11 12.60 -19.65
C VAL A 635 5.67 12.89 -20.09
N VAL A 636 5.12 12.08 -20.98
CA VAL A 636 3.72 12.22 -21.44
C VAL A 636 2.75 12.10 -20.27
N LEU A 637 2.94 11.10 -19.40
CA LEU A 637 2.12 10.93 -18.20
C LEU A 637 2.20 12.14 -17.27
N GLY A 638 3.41 12.68 -17.05
CA GLY A 638 3.60 13.89 -16.23
C GLY A 638 2.82 15.09 -16.77
N LEU A 639 2.82 15.28 -18.09
CA LEU A 639 2.06 16.36 -18.74
C LEU A 639 0.53 16.13 -18.68
N LEU A 640 0.09 14.88 -18.80
CA LEU A 640 -1.33 14.52 -18.76
C LEU A 640 -1.94 14.68 -17.36
N LEU A 641 -1.21 14.30 -16.31
CA LEU A 641 -1.69 14.38 -14.92
C LEU A 641 -1.86 15.81 -14.39
N VAL A 642 -1.30 16.79 -15.10
CA VAL A 642 -1.32 18.21 -14.76
C VAL A 642 -2.30 18.99 -15.64
N LEU A 643 -3.04 18.33 -16.54
CA LEU A 643 -4.09 19.00 -17.32
C LEU A 643 -5.17 19.61 -16.40
N PRO A 644 -5.69 20.81 -16.72
CA PRO A 644 -5.45 21.61 -17.93
C PRO A 644 -4.25 22.58 -17.85
N TRP A 645 -3.53 22.66 -16.72
CA TRP A 645 -2.41 23.60 -16.51
C TRP A 645 -1.30 23.48 -17.56
N THR A 646 -1.07 22.28 -18.10
CA THR A 646 -0.10 22.11 -19.19
C THR A 646 -0.50 22.82 -20.49
N LEU A 647 -1.79 22.93 -20.80
CA LEU A 647 -2.26 23.73 -21.93
C LEU A 647 -2.00 25.22 -21.70
N GLU A 648 -2.20 25.68 -20.46
CA GLU A 648 -1.94 27.07 -20.09
C GLU A 648 -0.45 27.42 -20.17
N LEU A 649 0.45 26.54 -19.72
CA LEU A 649 1.90 26.73 -19.88
C LEU A 649 2.33 26.82 -21.35
N VAL A 650 1.66 26.08 -22.24
CA VAL A 650 1.91 26.13 -23.70
C VAL A 650 1.38 27.42 -24.31
N GLN A 651 0.20 27.89 -23.88
CA GLN A 651 -0.41 29.13 -24.37
C GLN A 651 0.28 30.40 -23.83
N HIS A 652 0.82 30.32 -22.61
CA HIS A 652 1.49 31.42 -21.93
C HIS A 652 2.88 30.99 -21.42
N PRO A 653 3.90 30.89 -22.30
CA PRO A 653 5.25 30.46 -21.93
C PRO A 653 5.91 31.31 -20.84
N SER A 654 5.48 32.57 -20.66
CA SER A 654 5.94 33.42 -19.55
C SER A 654 5.63 32.82 -18.17
N LYS A 655 4.59 31.98 -18.05
CA LYS A 655 4.25 31.27 -16.80
C LYS A 655 5.21 30.13 -16.47
N LEU A 656 6.06 29.68 -17.40
CA LEU A 656 7.07 28.64 -17.12
C LEU A 656 8.07 29.09 -16.06
N GLY A 657 8.33 30.40 -15.97
CA GLY A 657 9.19 31.01 -14.96
C GLY A 657 8.57 31.13 -13.57
N GLN A 658 7.30 30.73 -13.37
CA GLN A 658 6.65 30.77 -12.07
C GLN A 658 7.11 29.63 -11.16
N GLU A 659 7.19 29.91 -9.87
CA GLU A 659 7.41 28.92 -8.82
C GLU A 659 6.17 28.90 -7.92
N ALA A 660 5.70 27.71 -7.52
CA ALA A 660 4.52 27.59 -6.68
C ALA A 660 4.64 28.40 -5.37
N GLY A 661 3.61 29.21 -5.10
CA GLY A 661 3.51 30.08 -3.93
C GLY A 661 4.05 31.50 -4.14
N GLY A 662 4.87 31.74 -5.17
CA GLY A 662 5.51 33.03 -5.42
C GLY A 662 5.05 33.72 -6.71
N PRO A 663 5.12 35.06 -6.80
CA PRO A 663 4.83 35.78 -8.04
C PRO A 663 5.87 35.47 -9.14
N PRO A 664 5.50 35.61 -10.43
CA PRO A 664 6.44 35.62 -11.56
C PRO A 664 7.31 36.87 -11.51
N THR A 665 8.29 36.93 -10.62
CA THR A 665 9.21 38.08 -10.57
C THR A 665 10.64 37.62 -10.42
N ALA A 666 11.46 38.08 -11.37
CA ALA A 666 12.89 37.86 -11.46
C ALA A 666 13.60 38.06 -10.11
N ALA A 667 14.14 36.98 -9.56
CA ALA A 667 15.08 37.03 -8.44
C ALA A 667 16.53 36.86 -8.95
N ILE A 668 16.79 37.31 -10.17
CA ILE A 668 18.10 37.72 -10.67
C ILE A 668 17.86 39.08 -11.29
N GLY A 669 18.23 40.14 -10.58
CA GLY A 669 18.28 41.46 -11.21
C GLY A 669 19.42 41.48 -12.24
N PRO A 670 19.42 42.38 -13.22
CA PRO A 670 20.54 42.60 -14.14
C PRO A 670 21.86 43.09 -13.45
N GLY A 671 22.00 42.92 -12.13
CA GLY A 671 23.16 43.29 -11.31
C GLY A 671 23.61 42.20 -10.33
N ASP A 672 23.14 40.95 -10.44
CA ASP A 672 23.63 39.85 -9.60
C ASP A 672 25.14 39.63 -9.82
N SER A 673 25.90 39.57 -8.73
CA SER A 673 27.34 39.40 -8.81
C SER A 673 27.68 38.00 -9.35
N LEU A 674 28.60 37.94 -10.31
CA LEU A 674 29.12 36.72 -10.92
C LEU A 674 29.40 35.55 -9.93
N PRO A 675 29.86 35.79 -8.68
CA PRO A 675 30.04 34.73 -7.68
C PRO A 675 28.76 33.97 -7.30
N HIS A 676 27.60 34.64 -7.19
CA HIS A 676 26.34 33.99 -6.81
C HIS A 676 25.81 33.07 -7.92
N LEU A 677 25.96 33.51 -9.17
CA LEU A 677 25.57 32.73 -10.34
C LEU A 677 26.45 31.49 -10.54
N LEU A 678 27.77 31.60 -10.33
CA LEU A 678 28.70 30.47 -10.47
C LEU A 678 28.61 29.46 -9.32
N THR A 679 28.20 29.90 -8.14
CA THR A 679 28.05 29.02 -6.96
C THR A 679 26.65 28.45 -6.81
N GLY A 680 25.67 28.94 -7.57
CA GLY A 680 24.30 28.46 -7.48
C GLY A 680 23.65 28.87 -6.17
N THR A 681 24.09 30.00 -5.58
CA THR A 681 23.50 30.56 -4.37
C THR A 681 22.63 31.77 -4.74
N PRO A 682 21.30 31.72 -4.55
CA PRO A 682 20.43 32.84 -4.85
C PRO A 682 20.77 34.07 -4.00
N VAL A 683 20.52 35.27 -4.53
CA VAL A 683 20.65 36.50 -3.74
C VAL A 683 19.70 36.44 -2.54
N GLY A 684 20.21 36.78 -1.36
CA GLY A 684 19.49 36.62 -0.09
C GLY A 684 19.50 35.20 0.50
N ALA A 685 20.34 34.31 -0.03
CA ALA A 685 20.67 33.05 0.65
C ALA A 685 21.34 33.32 2.01
N PRO A 686 21.08 32.47 3.03
CA PRO A 686 21.59 32.71 4.37
C PRO A 686 23.10 32.46 4.49
N VAL A 687 23.70 31.72 3.55
CA VAL A 687 25.10 31.27 3.59
C VAL A 687 25.93 32.08 2.58
N PRO A 688 27.17 32.49 2.92
CA PRO A 688 28.07 33.11 1.96
C PRO A 688 28.38 32.20 0.76
N TRP A 689 28.45 32.78 -0.45
CA TRP A 689 28.66 32.04 -1.70
C TRP A 689 29.92 31.15 -1.70
N TRP A 690 30.96 31.56 -0.97
CA TRP A 690 32.24 30.86 -0.93
C TRP A 690 32.18 29.50 -0.21
N PHE A 691 31.12 29.18 0.54
CA PHE A 691 30.91 27.84 1.12
C PHE A 691 30.77 26.74 0.07
N VAL A 692 30.36 27.07 -1.17
CA VAL A 692 30.20 26.10 -2.26
C VAL A 692 31.49 25.91 -3.05
N VAL A 693 32.47 26.82 -2.93
CA VAL A 693 33.74 26.78 -3.68
C VAL A 693 34.52 25.48 -3.46
N PRO A 694 34.68 24.96 -2.23
CA PRO A 694 35.35 23.67 -2.04
C PRO A 694 34.68 22.53 -2.83
N LEU A 695 33.35 22.49 -2.85
CA LEU A 695 32.57 21.50 -3.60
C LEU A 695 32.87 21.58 -5.11
N ILE A 696 32.96 22.80 -5.66
CA ILE A 696 33.31 23.07 -7.07
C ILE A 696 34.74 22.59 -7.37
N LEU A 697 35.71 22.93 -6.52
CA LEU A 697 37.10 22.54 -6.73
C LEU A 697 37.26 21.02 -6.72
N VAL A 698 36.59 20.32 -5.81
CA VAL A 698 36.62 18.85 -5.77
C VAL A 698 35.96 18.24 -7.00
N ALA A 699 34.83 18.79 -7.44
CA ALA A 699 34.18 18.35 -8.68
C ALA A 699 35.10 18.54 -9.90
N LEU A 700 35.87 19.64 -9.97
CA LEU A 700 36.83 19.90 -11.05
C LEU A 700 37.99 18.92 -11.03
N VAL A 701 38.55 18.64 -9.85
CA VAL A 701 39.63 17.66 -9.68
C VAL A 701 39.15 16.25 -10.07
N SER A 702 37.87 15.93 -9.90
CA SER A 702 37.33 14.63 -10.32
C SER A 702 37.42 14.40 -11.83
N LEU A 703 37.34 15.45 -12.66
CA LEU A 703 37.43 15.35 -14.13
C LEU A 703 38.79 14.88 -14.64
N LEU A 704 39.85 15.07 -13.85
CA LEU A 704 41.20 14.64 -14.20
C LEU A 704 41.38 13.11 -14.11
N ARG A 705 40.34 12.36 -13.72
CA ARG A 705 40.42 10.94 -13.39
C ARG A 705 39.61 10.07 -14.37
N GLN A 706 40.08 8.83 -14.57
CA GLN A 706 39.46 7.86 -15.48
C GLN A 706 38.42 6.92 -14.80
N SER A 707 38.28 6.94 -13.48
CA SER A 707 37.40 6.02 -12.75
C SER A 707 35.94 6.48 -12.70
N ARG A 708 34.99 5.64 -13.14
CA ARG A 708 33.52 5.87 -13.08
C ARG A 708 32.98 7.15 -13.76
N GLN A 709 33.67 7.63 -14.80
CA GLN A 709 33.32 8.85 -15.56
C GLN A 709 31.83 9.00 -15.92
N ARG A 710 31.10 7.91 -16.21
CA ARG A 710 29.69 8.00 -16.62
C ARG A 710 28.77 8.68 -15.61
N TYR A 711 28.92 8.42 -14.30
CA TYR A 711 28.05 9.02 -13.29
C TYR A 711 28.54 10.41 -12.86
N GLU A 712 29.85 10.66 -12.93
CA GLU A 712 30.44 11.98 -12.72
C GLU A 712 29.99 12.95 -13.83
N LEU A 713 29.98 12.48 -15.09
CA LEU A 713 29.46 13.25 -16.23
C LEU A 713 27.96 13.55 -16.09
N VAL A 714 27.17 12.69 -15.44
CA VAL A 714 25.75 12.97 -15.15
C VAL A 714 25.62 14.11 -14.13
N GLY A 715 26.43 14.10 -13.08
CA GLY A 715 26.48 15.20 -12.10
C GLY A 715 26.89 16.53 -12.75
N TRP A 716 27.95 16.50 -13.57
CA TRP A 716 28.42 17.64 -14.36
C TRP A 716 27.41 18.13 -15.42
N PHE A 717 26.66 17.23 -16.03
CA PHE A 717 25.63 17.60 -16.99
C PHE A 717 24.45 18.27 -16.30
N ALA A 718 23.94 17.69 -15.19
CA ALA A 718 22.91 18.31 -14.37
C ALA A 718 23.35 19.71 -13.91
N ALA A 719 24.62 19.80 -13.57
CA ALA A 719 25.26 21.00 -13.12
C ALA A 719 25.24 22.14 -14.14
N LEU A 720 25.78 21.88 -15.32
CA LEU A 720 25.83 22.82 -16.44
C LEU A 720 24.44 23.13 -17.01
N ALA A 721 23.53 22.14 -17.01
CA ALA A 721 22.15 22.34 -17.42
C ALA A 721 21.41 23.31 -16.49
N GLY A 722 21.60 23.20 -15.17
CA GLY A 722 21.06 24.14 -14.19
C GLY A 722 21.58 25.56 -14.38
N LEU A 723 22.88 25.72 -14.63
CA LEU A 723 23.51 27.01 -14.93
C LEU A 723 22.94 27.64 -16.21
N ALA A 724 22.92 26.89 -17.31
CA ALA A 724 22.40 27.36 -18.60
C ALA A 724 20.92 27.73 -18.53
N ALA A 725 20.11 26.90 -17.86
CA ALA A 725 18.69 27.18 -17.68
C ALA A 725 18.46 28.42 -16.80
N THR A 726 19.28 28.62 -15.76
CA THR A 726 19.23 29.82 -14.92
C THR A 726 19.52 31.09 -15.73
N LEU A 727 20.53 31.05 -16.61
CA LEU A 727 20.86 32.17 -17.51
C LEU A 727 19.75 32.47 -18.52
N VAL A 728 19.05 31.45 -19.03
CA VAL A 728 17.90 31.65 -19.92
C VAL A 728 16.71 32.19 -19.14
N ALA A 729 16.41 31.63 -17.97
CA ALA A 729 15.30 32.05 -17.12
C ALA A 729 15.45 33.51 -16.68
N SER A 730 16.66 33.96 -16.32
CA SER A 730 16.92 35.35 -15.93
C SER A 730 16.64 36.33 -17.08
N ARG A 731 16.94 35.95 -18.32
CA ARG A 731 16.64 36.76 -19.51
C ARG A 731 15.15 36.83 -19.85
N LEU A 732 14.40 35.79 -19.48
CA LEU A 732 12.96 35.70 -19.71
C LEU A 732 12.13 36.23 -18.53
N GLY A 733 12.78 36.79 -17.49
CA GLY A 733 12.11 37.30 -16.30
C GLY A 733 11.56 36.21 -15.36
N GLY A 734 12.02 34.97 -15.51
CA GLY A 734 11.59 33.80 -14.72
C GLY A 734 12.39 33.58 -13.44
N GLY A 735 11.83 32.78 -12.53
CA GLY A 735 12.47 32.37 -11.28
C GLY A 735 13.63 31.41 -11.48
N SER A 736 14.75 31.65 -10.79
CA SER A 736 16.00 30.90 -10.88
C SER A 736 16.21 29.86 -9.76
N GLY A 737 15.43 29.92 -8.67
CA GLY A 737 15.66 29.13 -7.44
C GLY A 737 15.80 27.62 -7.67
N PRO A 738 14.81 26.94 -8.26
CA PRO A 738 14.89 25.50 -8.53
C PRO A 738 15.99 25.10 -9.53
N LEU A 739 16.35 26.00 -10.45
CA LEU A 739 17.40 25.76 -11.46
C LEU A 739 18.80 25.88 -10.85
N MET A 740 19.01 26.84 -9.94
CA MET A 740 20.22 26.95 -9.11
C MET A 740 20.32 25.83 -8.08
N PHE A 741 19.19 25.28 -7.62
CA PHE A 741 19.19 24.08 -6.80
C PHE A 741 19.60 22.83 -7.59
N LEU A 742 19.07 22.63 -8.81
CA LEU A 742 19.54 21.57 -9.71
C LEU A 742 21.05 21.69 -9.96
N MET A 743 21.52 22.94 -10.04
CA MET A 743 22.91 23.27 -10.11
C MET A 743 23.62 22.66 -8.89
N THR A 744 23.52 23.21 -7.68
CA THR A 744 24.21 22.68 -6.48
C THR A 744 24.07 21.16 -6.26
N ALA A 745 22.90 20.57 -6.54
CA ALA A 745 22.66 19.12 -6.53
C ALA A 745 23.63 18.33 -7.42
N GLY A 746 23.92 18.81 -8.63
CA GLY A 746 24.84 18.16 -9.58
C GLY A 746 26.27 18.05 -9.02
N TRP A 747 26.75 19.06 -8.31
CA TRP A 747 28.09 19.10 -7.73
C TRP A 747 28.19 18.13 -6.58
N ILE A 748 27.16 18.06 -5.72
CA ILE A 748 27.10 17.11 -4.61
C ILE A 748 27.13 15.67 -5.12
N ILE A 749 26.39 15.37 -6.19
CA ILE A 749 26.39 14.04 -6.82
C ILE A 749 27.78 13.73 -7.39
N THR A 750 28.42 14.65 -8.10
CA THR A 750 29.77 14.48 -8.62
C THR A 750 30.77 14.18 -7.50
N VAL A 751 30.74 14.95 -6.41
CA VAL A 751 31.66 14.74 -5.27
C VAL A 751 31.37 13.42 -4.56
N ALA A 752 30.11 13.01 -4.42
CA ALA A 752 29.77 11.73 -3.79
C ALA A 752 30.24 10.52 -4.61
N VAL A 753 30.15 10.61 -5.95
CA VAL A 753 30.68 9.59 -6.86
C VAL A 753 32.21 9.59 -6.86
N ALA A 754 32.82 10.77 -6.84
CA ALA A 754 34.28 10.90 -6.72
C ALA A 754 34.77 10.27 -5.41
N TRP A 755 34.10 10.52 -4.27
CA TRP A 755 34.39 9.89 -2.98
C TRP A 755 34.30 8.36 -3.08
N ASP A 756 33.24 7.81 -3.69
CA ASP A 756 33.04 6.36 -3.85
C ASP A 756 34.19 5.67 -4.59
N SER A 757 34.74 6.34 -5.61
CA SER A 757 35.88 5.82 -6.37
C SER A 757 37.20 5.90 -5.60
N VAL A 758 37.29 6.83 -4.65
CA VAL A 758 38.51 7.23 -3.96
C VAL A 758 38.70 6.60 -2.59
N GLY A 759 37.64 6.18 -1.89
CA GLY A 759 37.70 5.70 -0.48
C GLY A 759 38.67 4.55 -0.18
N LYS A 760 39.42 4.06 -1.18
CA LYS A 760 40.48 3.04 -1.09
C LYS A 760 41.88 3.53 -1.53
N SER A 761 42.05 4.81 -1.88
CA SER A 761 43.33 5.41 -2.30
C SER A 761 44.10 5.98 -1.10
N THR A 762 45.42 5.79 -1.09
CA THR A 762 46.38 6.26 -0.07
C THR A 762 46.97 7.64 -0.37
N GLU A 763 46.53 8.33 -1.42
CA GLU A 763 47.07 9.65 -1.78
C GLU A 763 46.60 10.75 -0.82
N ILE A 764 47.57 11.39 -0.14
CA ILE A 764 47.36 12.43 0.88
C ILE A 764 46.55 13.62 0.33
N ILE A 765 46.83 14.03 -0.91
CA ILE A 765 46.14 15.16 -1.57
C ILE A 765 44.63 14.89 -1.65
N VAL A 766 44.25 13.67 -1.99
CA VAL A 766 42.85 13.30 -2.18
C VAL A 766 42.12 13.19 -0.83
N GLN A 767 42.77 12.62 0.19
CA GLN A 767 42.22 12.58 1.54
C GLN A 767 42.08 13.99 2.16
N GLY A 768 43.03 14.89 1.90
CA GLY A 768 42.96 16.29 2.30
C GLY A 768 41.78 17.02 1.66
N VAL A 769 41.56 16.81 0.36
CA VAL A 769 40.43 17.40 -0.38
C VAL A 769 39.08 16.88 0.13
N LEU A 770 38.94 15.58 0.40
CA LEU A 770 37.73 15.00 1.01
C LEU A 770 37.51 15.51 2.45
N GLY A 771 38.60 15.71 3.21
CA GLY A 771 38.56 16.30 4.54
C GLY A 771 38.04 17.75 4.53
N ILE A 772 38.45 18.55 3.55
CA ILE A 772 37.94 19.93 3.35
C ILE A 772 36.44 19.92 3.06
N VAL A 773 35.96 18.99 2.23
CA VAL A 773 34.52 18.88 1.91
C VAL A 773 33.70 18.49 3.14
N LEU A 774 34.19 17.53 3.93
CA LEU A 774 33.54 17.13 5.18
C LEU A 774 33.50 18.30 6.17
N LEU A 775 34.63 18.99 6.36
CA LEU A 775 34.73 20.17 7.21
C LEU A 775 33.75 21.26 6.76
N THR A 776 33.70 21.55 5.46
CA THR A 776 32.77 22.54 4.89
C THR A 776 31.31 22.16 5.17
N THR A 777 30.97 20.87 5.08
CA THR A 777 29.62 20.37 5.39
C THR A 777 29.28 20.55 6.88
N VAL A 778 30.23 20.24 7.77
CA VAL A 778 30.07 20.43 9.23
C VAL A 778 29.93 21.90 9.58
N VAL A 779 30.76 22.78 8.99
CA VAL A 779 30.67 24.23 9.19
C VAL A 779 29.33 24.77 8.68
N THR A 780 28.85 24.30 7.53
CA THR A 780 27.52 24.65 7.00
C THR A 780 26.40 24.24 7.95
N ALA A 781 26.46 23.01 8.49
CA ALA A 781 25.50 22.52 9.46
C ALA A 781 25.54 23.34 10.76
N GLY A 782 26.73 23.64 11.29
CA GLY A 782 26.90 24.48 12.47
C GLY A 782 26.35 25.90 12.25
N PHE A 783 26.65 26.49 11.09
CA PHE A 783 26.14 27.81 10.71
C PHE A 783 24.60 27.82 10.65
N TRP A 784 23.99 26.79 10.05
CA TRP A 784 22.54 26.63 10.02
C TRP A 784 21.91 26.54 11.42
N LEU A 785 22.51 25.76 12.34
CA LEU A 785 22.01 25.61 13.71
C LEU A 785 22.09 26.91 14.52
N VAL A 786 23.15 27.69 14.32
CA VAL A 786 23.33 28.99 14.99
C VAL A 786 22.36 30.01 14.42
N ARG A 787 22.33 30.17 13.11
CA ARG A 787 21.53 31.19 12.41
C ARG A 787 20.04 30.87 12.37
N GLY A 788 19.66 29.60 12.56
CA GLY A 788 18.28 29.15 12.53
C GLY A 788 17.60 29.49 11.20
N THR A 789 16.50 30.24 11.29
CA THR A 789 15.71 30.68 10.13
C THR A 789 15.84 32.17 9.83
N ASP A 790 16.89 32.84 10.31
CA ASP A 790 17.17 34.24 10.00
C ASP A 790 16.97 34.55 8.51
N GLY A 791 15.90 35.28 8.21
CA GLY A 791 15.40 35.49 6.85
C GLY A 791 13.98 36.05 6.84
N PRO A 792 13.41 36.29 5.65
CA PRO A 792 12.07 36.88 5.50
C PRO A 792 10.92 35.94 5.87
N LEU A 793 11.19 34.70 6.31
CA LEU A 793 10.20 33.76 6.82
C LEU A 793 9.94 34.01 8.30
N TRP A 794 8.69 34.24 8.67
CA TRP A 794 8.27 34.48 10.04
C TRP A 794 6.89 33.88 10.33
N ARG A 795 6.49 33.79 11.61
CA ARG A 795 5.12 33.42 12.01
C ARG A 795 4.30 34.63 12.39
N GLY A 796 3.12 34.72 11.79
CA GLY A 796 2.22 35.85 12.00
C GLY A 796 0.75 35.51 12.03
N PRO A 797 -0.12 36.52 12.25
CA PRO A 797 -1.54 36.38 12.01
C PRO A 797 -1.79 36.04 10.54
N ALA A 798 -2.86 35.27 10.30
CA ALA A 798 -3.23 34.81 8.95
C ALA A 798 -3.68 35.96 8.03
N GLN A 799 -4.01 37.13 8.58
CA GLN A 799 -4.54 38.28 7.84
C GLN A 799 -3.85 39.57 8.31
N ASP A 800 -3.61 40.50 7.38
CA ASP A 800 -3.04 41.83 7.65
C ASP A 800 -4.12 42.91 7.92
N LEU A 801 -5.38 42.48 8.05
CA LEU A 801 -6.51 43.37 8.33
C LEU A 801 -6.76 43.45 9.85
N PRO A 802 -7.14 44.64 10.36
CA PRO A 802 -7.67 44.80 11.71
C PRO A 802 -8.84 43.84 11.98
N ALA A 803 -8.93 43.33 13.21
CA ALA A 803 -9.91 42.31 13.59
C ALA A 803 -11.38 42.71 13.32
N TYR A 804 -11.72 44.00 13.42
CA TYR A 804 -13.08 44.48 13.12
C TYR A 804 -13.45 44.41 11.63
N LEU A 805 -12.48 44.65 10.73
CA LEU A 805 -12.68 44.46 9.29
C LEU A 805 -12.82 42.99 8.94
N VAL A 806 -12.05 42.12 9.61
CA VAL A 806 -12.18 40.66 9.44
C VAL A 806 -13.55 40.17 9.89
N ALA A 807 -14.02 40.59 11.07
CA ALA A 807 -15.34 40.23 11.59
C ALA A 807 -16.49 40.75 10.69
N SER A 808 -16.29 41.88 10.01
CA SER A 808 -17.27 42.43 9.05
C SER A 808 -17.41 41.59 7.77
N GLN A 809 -16.55 40.59 7.56
CA GLN A 809 -16.60 39.66 6.42
C GLN A 809 -17.36 38.36 6.73
N ASP A 810 -17.90 38.18 7.94
CA ASP A 810 -18.77 37.04 8.25
C ASP A 810 -20.14 37.18 7.52
N PRO A 811 -20.66 36.11 6.87
CA PRO A 811 -21.88 36.17 6.03
C PRO A 811 -23.14 36.68 6.77
N PRO A 812 -24.10 37.37 6.11
CA PRO A 812 -24.60 37.02 4.76
C PRO A 812 -24.36 38.03 3.61
N ASP A 813 -24.03 39.30 3.85
CA ASP A 813 -24.23 40.35 2.80
C ASP A 813 -23.01 41.24 2.43
N ASN A 814 -21.90 41.20 3.17
CA ASN A 814 -20.70 42.01 2.88
C ASN A 814 -19.48 41.12 2.60
N GLN A 815 -18.85 41.26 1.42
CA GLN A 815 -17.81 40.34 0.94
C GLN A 815 -16.58 41.01 0.30
N SER A 816 -16.48 42.33 0.21
CA SER A 816 -15.33 42.97 -0.48
C SER A 816 -14.78 44.22 0.22
N ILE A 817 -13.50 44.16 0.62
CA ILE A 817 -12.75 45.27 1.20
C ILE A 817 -11.70 45.74 0.19
N LEU A 818 -11.67 47.02 -0.15
CA LEU A 818 -10.67 47.61 -1.02
C LEU A 818 -9.53 48.21 -0.18
N VAL A 819 -8.36 47.60 -0.25
CA VAL A 819 -7.14 48.09 0.42
C VAL A 819 -6.35 48.98 -0.53
N VAL A 820 -6.06 50.21 -0.13
CA VAL A 820 -5.36 51.21 -0.94
C VAL A 820 -4.02 51.56 -0.30
N ARG A 821 -2.92 51.40 -1.04
CA ARG A 821 -1.56 51.74 -0.58
C ARG A 821 -0.89 52.68 -1.57
N LYS A 822 -0.25 53.74 -1.08
CA LYS A 822 0.60 54.59 -1.91
C LYS A 822 2.01 53.98 -2.01
N ALA A 823 2.50 53.74 -3.22
CA ALA A 823 3.87 53.31 -3.45
C ALA A 823 4.85 54.50 -3.30
N PRO A 824 6.13 54.26 -2.96
CA PRO A 824 7.15 55.31 -2.82
C PRO A 824 7.32 56.20 -4.06
N GLU A 825 7.03 55.66 -5.25
CA GLU A 825 7.11 56.34 -6.56
C GLU A 825 5.86 57.18 -6.90
N GLY A 826 4.94 57.36 -5.96
CA GLY A 826 3.72 58.15 -6.15
C GLY A 826 2.54 57.39 -6.81
N GLN A 827 2.76 56.17 -7.29
CA GLN A 827 1.70 55.32 -7.83
C GLN A 827 0.84 54.70 -6.72
N MET A 828 -0.48 54.69 -6.92
CA MET A 828 -1.42 54.04 -6.02
C MET A 828 -1.54 52.55 -6.36
N ARG A 829 -1.41 51.69 -5.36
CA ARG A 829 -1.61 50.23 -5.46
C ARG A 829 -2.89 49.84 -4.74
N PHE A 830 -3.64 48.95 -5.36
CA PHE A 830 -4.96 48.55 -4.88
C PHE A 830 -5.02 47.04 -4.74
N SER A 831 -5.69 46.57 -3.69
CA SER A 831 -5.93 45.16 -3.48
C SER A 831 -7.37 44.96 -3.02
N LEU A 832 -8.14 44.19 -3.78
CA LEU A 832 -9.47 43.77 -3.38
C LEU A 832 -9.34 42.52 -2.50
N VAL A 833 -9.70 42.65 -1.23
CA VAL A 833 -9.66 41.59 -0.23
C VAL A 833 -11.06 41.01 -0.05
N LYS A 834 -11.21 39.73 -0.37
CA LYS A 834 -12.38 38.90 -0.06
C LYS A 834 -11.97 37.78 0.89
N ASN A 835 -12.87 37.31 1.75
CA ASN A 835 -12.67 36.13 2.62
C ASN A 835 -11.33 36.13 3.38
N GLY A 836 -10.96 37.27 3.97
CA GLY A 836 -9.77 37.41 4.80
C GLY A 836 -8.44 37.68 4.08
N GLY A 837 -8.45 37.87 2.76
CA GLY A 837 -7.27 38.30 1.99
C GLY A 837 -6.64 37.23 1.09
N PRO A 838 -5.57 37.59 0.35
CA PRO A 838 -4.93 36.68 -0.57
C PRO A 838 -4.27 35.52 0.18
N ARG A 839 -4.61 34.30 -0.22
CA ARG A 839 -4.06 33.05 0.30
C ARG A 839 -3.31 32.30 -0.79
N MET A 840 -2.65 31.22 -0.42
CA MET A 840 -2.00 30.30 -1.35
C MET A 840 -2.87 30.01 -2.59
N GLY A 841 -2.29 30.22 -3.78
CA GLY A 841 -2.96 30.07 -5.07
C GLY A 841 -3.47 31.38 -5.67
N ALA A 842 -3.66 32.43 -4.86
CA ALA A 842 -4.25 33.69 -5.32
C ALA A 842 -3.33 34.52 -6.24
N LEU A 843 -2.00 34.35 -6.11
CA LEU A 843 -1.05 35.08 -6.96
C LEU A 843 -1.04 34.52 -8.38
N GLU A 844 -1.14 33.20 -8.51
CA GLU A 844 -1.12 32.52 -9.80
C GLU A 844 -2.49 32.55 -10.49
N ALA A 845 -3.57 32.65 -9.71
CA ALA A 845 -4.95 32.83 -10.19
C ALA A 845 -5.37 34.31 -10.30
N ALA A 846 -4.41 35.24 -10.36
CA ALA A 846 -4.70 36.68 -10.42
C ALA A 846 -5.54 37.03 -11.66
N PRO A 847 -6.55 37.92 -11.53
CA PRO A 847 -7.39 38.34 -12.64
C PRO A 847 -6.59 39.11 -13.70
N THR A 848 -7.04 39.01 -14.96
CA THR A 848 -6.41 39.70 -16.10
C THR A 848 -6.63 41.22 -16.04
N ALA A 849 -5.75 42.00 -16.68
CA ALA A 849 -5.86 43.46 -16.74
C ALA A 849 -7.21 43.95 -17.32
N ALA A 850 -7.81 43.18 -18.25
CA ALA A 850 -9.13 43.48 -18.79
C ALA A 850 -10.25 43.32 -17.75
N GLN A 851 -10.13 42.34 -16.85
CA GLN A 851 -11.10 42.07 -15.78
C GLN A 851 -10.98 43.07 -14.62
N THR A 852 -9.77 43.59 -14.36
CA THR A 852 -9.56 44.61 -13.33
C THR A 852 -9.78 46.03 -13.84
N LYS A 853 -9.94 46.24 -15.16
CA LYS A 853 -10.13 47.57 -15.77
C LYS A 853 -11.25 48.41 -15.12
N PRO A 854 -12.47 47.91 -14.85
CA PRO A 854 -13.51 48.70 -14.21
C PRO A 854 -13.10 49.20 -12.81
N LEU A 855 -12.34 48.41 -12.07
CA LEU A 855 -11.81 48.78 -10.76
C LEU A 855 -10.71 49.83 -10.90
N THR A 856 -9.78 49.62 -11.83
CA THR A 856 -8.66 50.55 -12.08
C THR A 856 -9.13 51.92 -12.59
N ASP A 857 -10.18 51.96 -13.42
CA ASP A 857 -10.77 53.20 -13.95
C ASP A 857 -11.36 54.06 -12.82
N VAL A 858 -12.16 53.47 -11.91
CA VAL A 858 -12.72 54.13 -10.71
C VAL A 858 -11.61 54.62 -9.77
N LEU A 859 -10.48 53.93 -9.72
CA LEU A 859 -9.39 54.25 -8.81
C LEU A 859 -8.42 55.28 -9.36
N SER A 860 -8.25 55.34 -10.68
CA SER A 860 -7.48 56.39 -11.34
C SER A 860 -8.13 57.77 -11.20
N THR A 861 -9.47 57.82 -11.17
CA THR A 861 -10.25 59.06 -10.95
C THR A 861 -10.20 59.53 -9.50
N LEU A 862 -10.15 58.60 -8.53
CA LEU A 862 -9.91 58.90 -7.10
C LEU A 862 -8.58 59.61 -6.84
N GLY A 863 -7.52 59.28 -7.59
CA GLY A 863 -6.20 59.93 -7.46
C GLY A 863 -6.13 61.35 -8.06
N GLY A 864 -7.12 61.76 -8.85
CA GLY A 864 -7.13 63.03 -9.60
C GLY A 864 -8.00 64.15 -9.02
N GLY A 865 -8.59 63.96 -7.83
CA GLY A 865 -9.42 64.97 -7.17
C GLY A 865 -10.92 64.68 -7.10
N GLY A 866 -11.38 63.54 -7.63
CA GLY A 866 -12.77 63.06 -7.51
C GLY A 866 -13.81 63.87 -8.30
N SER A 867 -14.80 63.18 -8.86
CA SER A 867 -15.94 63.72 -9.61
C SER A 867 -17.25 63.70 -8.81
N GLY A 868 -17.27 63.05 -7.64
CA GLY A 868 -18.42 62.91 -6.75
C GLY A 868 -19.30 61.68 -7.03
N GLU A 869 -18.99 60.90 -8.07
CA GLU A 869 -19.71 59.68 -8.47
C GLU A 869 -19.01 58.40 -8.00
N GLU A 870 -17.76 58.51 -7.52
CA GLU A 870 -16.89 57.38 -7.18
C GLU A 870 -17.50 56.50 -6.08
N GLY A 871 -18.16 57.09 -5.08
CA GLY A 871 -18.86 56.34 -4.03
C GLY A 871 -19.96 55.43 -4.58
N ARG A 872 -20.72 55.91 -5.58
CA ARG A 872 -21.75 55.11 -6.28
C ARG A 872 -21.13 54.05 -7.18
N GLN A 873 -20.00 54.33 -7.82
CA GLN A 873 -19.27 53.37 -8.64
C GLN A 873 -18.67 52.23 -7.78
N LEU A 874 -18.11 52.54 -6.61
CA LEU A 874 -17.64 51.54 -5.64
C LEU A 874 -18.80 50.68 -5.10
N ALA A 875 -19.95 51.29 -4.80
CA ALA A 875 -21.16 50.56 -4.42
C ALA A 875 -21.66 49.64 -5.55
N GLY A 876 -21.58 50.09 -6.81
CA GLY A 876 -21.91 49.29 -7.99
C GLY A 876 -21.00 48.07 -8.19
N LEU A 877 -19.75 48.13 -7.73
CA LEU A 877 -18.78 47.04 -7.73
C LEU A 877 -18.89 46.10 -6.50
N ALA A 878 -19.92 46.28 -5.67
CA ALA A 878 -20.11 45.53 -4.43
C ALA A 878 -18.90 45.61 -3.46
N ILE A 879 -18.30 46.80 -3.35
CA ILE A 879 -17.27 47.11 -2.36
C ILE A 879 -17.95 47.66 -1.12
N ASP A 880 -17.65 47.07 0.04
CA ASP A 880 -18.29 47.40 1.32
C ASP A 880 -17.43 48.34 2.15
N TYR A 881 -16.10 48.16 2.12
CA TYR A 881 -15.16 49.01 2.84
C TYR A 881 -13.99 49.44 1.96
N VAL A 882 -13.47 50.65 2.21
CA VAL A 882 -12.18 51.13 1.72
C VAL A 882 -11.25 51.25 2.92
N TYR A 883 -10.07 50.63 2.87
CA TYR A 883 -9.10 50.58 3.96
C TYR A 883 -7.74 51.11 3.51
N LEU A 884 -7.19 52.07 4.25
CA LEU A 884 -5.86 52.63 4.07
C LEU A 884 -4.98 52.17 5.25
N PRO A 885 -4.06 51.22 5.04
CA PRO A 885 -3.11 50.82 6.05
C PRO A 885 -2.05 51.90 6.25
N GLY A 886 -1.49 51.95 7.46
CA GLY A 886 -0.49 52.95 7.82
C GLY A 886 0.87 52.81 7.14
N PRO A 887 1.61 53.93 6.97
CA PRO A 887 1.20 55.31 7.25
C PRO A 887 0.25 55.88 6.19
N VAL A 888 -0.82 56.57 6.62
CA VAL A 888 -1.86 57.13 5.75
C VAL A 888 -1.39 58.44 5.11
N ASP A 889 -1.66 58.61 3.82
CA ASP A 889 -1.42 59.88 3.12
C ASP A 889 -2.54 60.89 3.46
N PRO A 890 -2.23 62.03 4.09
CA PRO A 890 -3.23 63.02 4.50
C PRO A 890 -4.02 63.61 3.32
N THR A 891 -3.43 63.66 2.11
CA THR A 891 -4.12 64.18 0.91
C THR A 891 -5.17 63.21 0.37
N LEU A 892 -4.87 61.91 0.44
CA LEU A 892 -5.81 60.87 0.04
C LEU A 892 -6.92 60.73 1.07
N GLN A 893 -6.57 60.83 2.35
CA GLN A 893 -7.52 60.80 3.45
C GLN A 893 -8.54 61.93 3.37
N SER A 894 -8.11 63.17 3.11
CA SER A 894 -9.04 64.30 2.95
C SER A 894 -9.94 64.15 1.72
N THR A 895 -9.43 63.58 0.63
CA THR A 895 -10.21 63.26 -0.57
C THR A 895 -11.32 62.25 -0.24
N LEU A 896 -10.99 61.16 0.46
CA LEU A 896 -11.97 60.14 0.85
C LEU A 896 -13.00 60.65 1.87
N ASP A 897 -12.60 61.51 2.80
CA ASP A 897 -13.51 62.15 3.77
C ASP A 897 -14.52 63.10 3.09
N SER A 898 -14.21 63.62 1.91
CA SER A 898 -15.07 64.56 1.16
C SER A 898 -16.04 63.90 0.17
N LEU A 899 -15.91 62.60 -0.09
CA LEU A 899 -16.68 61.90 -1.12
C LEU A 899 -18.10 61.52 -0.67
N PRO A 900 -19.15 61.87 -1.44
CA PRO A 900 -20.51 61.43 -1.17
C PRO A 900 -20.64 59.89 -1.24
N GLY A 901 -21.26 59.29 -0.22
CA GLY A 901 -21.50 57.83 -0.17
C GLY A 901 -20.42 57.02 0.54
N LEU A 902 -19.38 57.67 1.07
CA LEU A 902 -18.42 57.07 2.01
C LEU A 902 -18.66 57.61 3.42
N THR A 903 -18.67 56.73 4.41
CA THR A 903 -18.79 57.09 5.83
C THR A 903 -17.57 56.58 6.59
N ARG A 904 -16.88 57.45 7.33
CA ARG A 904 -15.66 57.05 8.04
C ARG A 904 -15.99 56.07 9.17
N ALA A 905 -15.37 54.89 9.14
CA ALA A 905 -15.66 53.79 10.08
C ALA A 905 -14.66 53.70 11.24
N SER A 906 -13.37 53.99 11.00
CA SER A 906 -12.35 54.06 12.06
C SER A 906 -11.25 55.08 11.76
N ALA A 907 -10.64 55.60 12.82
CA ALA A 907 -9.50 56.50 12.79
C ALA A 907 -8.60 56.22 14.00
N ASN A 908 -7.62 55.34 13.86
CA ASN A 908 -6.55 55.20 14.84
C ASN A 908 -5.30 55.92 14.33
N ASP A 909 -4.36 56.26 15.22
CA ASP A 909 -3.05 56.82 14.86
C ASP A 909 -2.23 55.78 14.08
N GLY A 910 -2.49 55.69 12.78
CA GLY A 910 -1.79 54.77 11.90
C GLY A 910 -2.62 54.32 10.69
N ASP A 911 -3.92 54.02 10.83
CA ASP A 911 -4.76 53.47 9.76
C ASP A 911 -6.13 54.17 9.66
N ALA A 912 -6.80 54.04 8.51
CA ALA A 912 -8.11 54.63 8.29
C ALA A 912 -9.00 53.73 7.45
N SER A 913 -10.30 53.68 7.79
CA SER A 913 -11.30 52.90 7.05
C SER A 913 -12.59 53.69 6.80
N TRP A 914 -13.23 53.42 5.66
CA TRP A 914 -14.49 54.01 5.22
C TRP A 914 -15.47 52.91 4.81
N LEU A 915 -16.72 53.02 5.22
CA LEU A 915 -17.85 52.19 4.84
C LEU A 915 -18.57 52.81 3.63
N VAL A 916 -18.86 51.99 2.62
CA VAL A 916 -19.55 52.38 1.39
C VAL A 916 -21.07 52.24 1.56
N ASP A 917 -21.84 53.29 1.25
CA ASP A 917 -23.30 53.24 1.29
C ASP A 917 -23.89 52.44 0.11
N ARG A 918 -24.39 51.23 0.39
CA ARG A 918 -25.03 50.33 -0.58
C ARG A 918 -26.56 50.43 -0.60
N SER A 919 -27.18 51.31 0.19
CA SER A 919 -28.64 51.38 0.35
C SER A 919 -29.40 51.63 -0.95
N LYS A 920 -28.76 52.30 -1.93
CA LYS A 920 -29.38 52.72 -3.20
C LYS A 920 -28.97 51.88 -4.42
N VAL A 921 -27.90 51.08 -4.32
CA VAL A 921 -27.31 50.35 -5.46
C VAL A 921 -27.03 48.90 -5.07
N LYS A 922 -27.72 47.95 -5.72
CA LYS A 922 -27.37 46.52 -5.64
C LYS A 922 -26.14 46.27 -6.52
N GLY A 923 -24.95 46.34 -5.90
CA GLY A 923 -23.69 46.06 -6.57
C GLY A 923 -23.58 44.61 -7.05
N GLN A 924 -22.86 44.39 -8.15
CA GLN A 924 -22.44 43.07 -8.59
C GLN A 924 -20.96 42.89 -8.32
N THR A 925 -20.57 41.73 -7.78
CA THR A 925 -19.14 41.43 -7.60
C THR A 925 -18.46 41.31 -8.96
N PRO A 926 -17.38 42.06 -9.24
CA PRO A 926 -16.77 42.14 -10.57
C PRO A 926 -16.07 40.85 -11.02
N LEU A 927 -15.85 39.90 -10.10
CA LEU A 927 -15.18 38.62 -10.34
C LEU A 927 -16.00 37.51 -9.68
N VAL A 928 -16.66 36.68 -10.51
CA VAL A 928 -17.35 35.45 -10.10
C VAL A 928 -16.53 34.27 -10.62
N ASP A 929 -16.05 33.42 -9.72
CA ASP A 929 -15.24 32.27 -10.09
C ASP A 929 -16.08 31.20 -10.79
N GLN A 930 -15.53 30.61 -11.86
CA GLN A 930 -16.12 29.45 -12.52
C GLN A 930 -15.50 28.15 -11.98
N THR A 931 -16.34 27.14 -11.75
CA THR A 931 -15.89 25.83 -11.29
C THR A 931 -15.62 24.88 -12.46
N HIS A 932 -14.38 24.43 -12.61
CA HIS A 932 -13.98 23.52 -13.69
C HIS A 932 -14.26 22.03 -13.39
N THR A 933 -15.52 21.63 -13.20
CA THR A 933 -15.90 20.29 -12.67
C THR A 933 -15.39 19.10 -13.48
N VAL A 934 -15.34 19.19 -14.82
CA VAL A 934 -14.90 18.09 -15.69
C VAL A 934 -13.42 17.76 -15.48
N TRP A 935 -12.57 18.79 -15.48
CA TRP A 935 -11.13 18.64 -15.27
C TRP A 935 -10.81 18.12 -13.87
N ARG A 936 -11.60 18.50 -12.85
CA ARG A 936 -11.49 17.97 -11.49
C ARG A 936 -11.66 16.45 -11.45
N VAL A 937 -12.72 15.93 -12.07
CA VAL A 937 -13.02 14.49 -12.05
C VAL A 937 -12.00 13.69 -12.86
N LEU A 938 -11.65 14.16 -14.06
CA LEU A 938 -10.67 13.49 -14.90
C LEU A 938 -9.26 13.49 -14.27
N GLY A 939 -8.86 14.60 -13.65
CA GLY A 939 -7.60 14.69 -12.91
C GLY A 939 -7.55 13.70 -11.75
N LEU A 940 -8.59 13.63 -10.93
CA LEU A 940 -8.67 12.70 -9.80
C LEU A 940 -8.56 11.23 -10.27
N ILE A 941 -9.30 10.86 -11.31
CA ILE A 941 -9.24 9.51 -11.89
C ILE A 941 -7.84 9.21 -12.43
N GLY A 942 -7.23 10.15 -13.16
CA GLY A 942 -5.88 10.01 -13.69
C GLY A 942 -4.84 9.78 -12.59
N TRP A 943 -4.89 10.55 -11.51
CA TRP A 943 -4.00 10.40 -10.35
C TRP A 943 -4.19 9.07 -9.63
N ILE A 944 -5.44 8.63 -9.40
CA ILE A 944 -5.73 7.34 -8.78
C ILE A 944 -5.17 6.19 -9.64
N LEU A 945 -5.40 6.23 -10.95
CA LEU A 945 -4.86 5.23 -11.88
C LEU A 945 -3.34 5.21 -11.85
N ALA A 946 -2.68 6.37 -11.92
CA ALA A 946 -1.23 6.45 -11.90
C ALA A 946 -0.64 5.88 -10.59
N LEU A 947 -1.23 6.24 -9.44
CA LEU A 947 -0.83 5.72 -8.14
C LEU A 947 -1.00 4.20 -8.05
N ILE A 948 -2.14 3.67 -8.52
CA ILE A 948 -2.35 2.23 -8.61
C ILE A 948 -1.24 1.62 -9.46
N PHE A 949 -1.01 2.07 -10.68
CA PHE A 949 -0.01 1.48 -11.58
C PHE A 949 1.43 1.57 -11.06
N CYS A 950 1.76 2.53 -10.20
CA CYS A 950 3.03 2.61 -9.47
C CYS A 950 3.21 1.49 -8.42
N LEU A 951 2.14 1.10 -7.71
CA LEU A 951 2.21 0.16 -6.59
C LEU A 951 2.65 -1.28 -6.99
N PRO A 952 3.23 -2.06 -6.07
CA PRO A 952 3.57 -3.46 -6.33
C PRO A 952 2.35 -4.31 -6.57
N THR A 953 2.38 -5.09 -7.66
CA THR A 953 1.41 -6.17 -7.86
C THR A 953 1.56 -7.17 -6.72
N VAL A 954 0.46 -7.46 -6.03
CA VAL A 954 0.42 -8.59 -5.09
C VAL A 954 0.37 -9.83 -5.97
N ARG A 955 1.53 -10.42 -6.29
CA ARG A 955 1.53 -11.75 -6.88
C ARG A 955 1.05 -12.70 -5.78
N ARG A 956 -0.16 -13.24 -5.93
CA ARG A 956 -0.41 -14.58 -5.43
C ARG A 956 0.63 -15.46 -6.12
N THR A 957 1.49 -16.11 -5.35
CA THR A 957 2.28 -17.23 -5.84
C THR A 957 1.33 -18.37 -6.14
N VAL A 958 0.54 -18.23 -7.20
CA VAL A 958 0.07 -19.40 -7.92
C VAL A 958 1.31 -19.85 -8.67
N ALA A 959 1.92 -20.93 -8.20
CA ALA A 959 2.87 -21.66 -8.99
C ALA A 959 2.11 -22.06 -10.26
N VAL A 960 2.32 -21.32 -11.35
CA VAL A 960 2.00 -21.84 -12.67
C VAL A 960 2.94 -23.05 -12.79
N PRO A 961 2.42 -24.29 -12.90
CA PRO A 961 3.29 -25.41 -13.20
C PRO A 961 3.98 -25.03 -14.49
N GLN A 962 5.31 -24.90 -14.47
CA GLN A 962 6.04 -25.06 -15.70
C GLN A 962 5.77 -26.50 -16.09
N GLY A 963 4.78 -26.68 -16.97
CA GLY A 963 4.54 -27.94 -17.62
C GLY A 963 5.90 -28.41 -18.10
N THR A 964 6.27 -29.61 -17.65
CA THR A 964 7.30 -30.41 -18.28
C THR A 964 6.97 -30.40 -19.77
N HIS A 965 7.68 -29.56 -20.53
CA HIS A 965 7.79 -29.75 -21.96
C HIS A 965 8.47 -31.10 -22.10
N ALA A 966 7.65 -32.15 -22.14
CA ALA A 966 8.03 -33.41 -22.73
C ALA A 966 8.64 -33.05 -24.09
N ARG A 967 9.93 -33.37 -24.23
CA ARG A 967 10.60 -33.46 -25.52
C ARG A 967 9.65 -34.17 -26.48
N ARG A 968 9.04 -33.42 -27.39
CA ARG A 968 8.67 -33.99 -28.68
C ARG A 968 9.94 -33.97 -29.49
N GLU A 969 10.70 -35.06 -29.38
CA GLU A 969 11.63 -35.45 -30.43
C GLU A 969 10.79 -35.77 -31.67
N ARG A 970 10.90 -34.91 -32.68
CA ARG A 970 10.89 -35.25 -34.11
C ARG A 970 11.88 -34.34 -34.80
#